data_AF-A0A965FYR8-F1
#
_entry.id   AF-A0A965FYR8-F1
#
_cell.length_a   1.000
_cell.length_b   1.000
_cell.length_c   1.000
_cell.angle_alpha   90.00
_cell.angle_beta   90.00
_cell.angle_gamma   90.00
#
_symmetry.space_group_name_H-M   'P 1'
#
loop_
_entity.id
_entity.type
_entity.pdbx_description
1 polymer ?
#
loop_
_entity_poly.entity_id
_entity_poly.type
_entity_poly.pdbx_seq_one_letter_code
_entity_poly.pdbx_strand_id
1 'polypeptide(L)'
;MKAKASSFTFWKFCRRLITTALILLLPCQLALLWVARLDQPVRLPEFAADLLSDALARRGIRLQARSLWLLPDRSLAADDLSVEIEGLTGSIFTAERLEVGLDLIQLSVGQVNPTRLRLQAGKIWCPASVAQNGQRRALVEDLYCNFSKEGQWIMLPALQARANKLRVHVSGELPAGIFRELAEVREAQPGVTVLSQVVSALSRLEQGLAVTEKSSGVSLNVIARGEANGGAALDFQSLLGARWVEPGYGLIETRDLQAHGQIHLDASGRLKKWEVNGNIQNATLGKYSARRLGVRLTGGSTWNEAIGSVSAYESSVAGFPTFQLQVKLGHGQTAPFSPLLDFNLSTGTSQAQGTIQIKPHGNYLVEVRHANIDAKELQELSIVRPILRPLQVSLGDSILLDQTTLHLNALGEVQTAGGRLAMSGLNALGISSNTIAPHQNLPLAGYFNYQADRSPFPLKLKELRFASIRGEADCSLLPGGPFVLNLSGEIAPGSLDRILGNWWIGLWKLFPRYENPRAVIFVESHWGAPTGITQGRVELKNFIFLGAPFRSATVSIDANAQKTFIGLHQLAGGSEAKDGQVDGTAIWDWSKKGPLAGPTIQLHGDLQPWIAAQCGNPELGQSLKGLALPAGHEFHLEITPGSPSPNVRAKVSSAGDFTAWGIPSRNLSLAIETQGKVLKVETTLELAGGKTALSLFGDPLHQSDFVLSLQGCDPMELGKIISLMEPATGQSMKAPTVVAIPKSSGATLDLNLTGKINLQNPRLLRGLGDFRLHNPELRKVRILGGISRVLEVFGVDATTYGLTDAKGQLGCLDGTAYFPDLVISGPQARLAMVGEINLLKSTVNFEGDFSLPRQEGFALKDLLNLNRTLVGLTKIRVKGPILEPDTSAIPELKDIIKSQKDNELGKIPRSILE
;
A
#
# COMPACT_ATOMS: atom_id res chain seq x y z
N MET A 1 -112.10 87.35 42.69
CA MET A 1 -110.74 86.88 43.07
C MET A 1 -109.80 87.06 41.89
N LYS A 2 -108.68 87.78 42.08
CA LYS A 2 -107.52 87.77 41.16
C LYS A 2 -106.76 86.46 41.34
N ALA A 3 -106.32 85.83 40.26
CA ALA A 3 -105.24 84.84 40.28
C ALA A 3 -104.12 85.28 39.32
N LYS A 4 -102.90 85.22 39.83
CA LYS A 4 -101.69 85.93 39.41
C LYS A 4 -100.97 85.22 38.26
N ALA A 5 -100.42 86.01 37.34
CA ALA A 5 -99.59 85.58 36.22
C ALA A 5 -98.19 85.10 36.67
N SER A 6 -97.80 83.88 36.29
CA SER A 6 -96.45 83.32 36.45
C SER A 6 -95.75 82.97 35.12
N SER A 7 -96.30 83.38 33.97
CA SER A 7 -95.84 82.91 32.65
C SER A 7 -94.75 83.77 31.98
N PHE A 8 -94.41 84.96 32.50
CA PHE A 8 -93.63 85.95 31.72
C PHE A 8 -92.11 85.88 31.91
N THR A 9 -91.62 85.33 33.01
CA THR A 9 -90.16 85.28 33.33
C THR A 9 -89.47 84.07 32.68
N PHE A 10 -90.16 82.91 32.65
CA PHE A 10 -89.65 81.69 32.04
C PHE A 10 -89.44 81.85 30.53
N TRP A 11 -90.40 82.48 29.83
CA TRP A 11 -90.29 82.74 28.39
C TRP A 11 -89.15 83.70 28.02
N LYS A 12 -88.86 84.68 28.88
CA LYS A 12 -87.70 85.58 28.70
C LYS A 12 -86.37 84.86 28.94
N PHE A 13 -86.31 83.94 29.91
CA PHE A 13 -85.12 83.12 30.17
C PHE A 13 -84.89 82.11 29.03
N CYS A 14 -85.92 81.38 28.60
CA CYS A 14 -85.85 80.48 27.45
C CYS A 14 -85.48 81.23 26.17
N ARG A 15 -86.06 82.41 25.92
CA ARG A 15 -85.68 83.23 24.75
C ARG A 15 -84.23 83.68 24.85
N ARG A 16 -83.74 84.14 26.00
CA ARG A 16 -82.31 84.47 26.17
C ARG A 16 -81.43 83.25 25.97
N LEU A 17 -81.75 82.12 26.57
CA LEU A 17 -80.99 80.88 26.47
C LEU A 17 -80.97 80.32 25.03
N ILE A 18 -82.10 80.39 24.31
CA ILE A 18 -82.21 80.06 22.89
C ILE A 18 -81.43 81.05 22.03
N THR A 19 -81.46 82.34 22.34
CA THR A 19 -80.72 83.35 21.59
C THR A 19 -79.22 83.21 21.83
N THR A 20 -78.79 82.96 23.07
CA THR A 20 -77.39 82.68 23.42
C THR A 20 -76.93 81.36 22.81
N ALA A 21 -77.77 80.31 22.81
CA ALA A 21 -77.49 79.04 22.14
C ALA A 21 -77.42 79.20 20.62
N LEU A 22 -78.30 79.99 20.00
CA LEU A 22 -78.25 80.34 18.57
C LEU A 22 -77.02 81.16 18.22
N ILE A 23 -76.62 82.11 19.07
CA ILE A 23 -75.39 82.91 18.87
C ILE A 23 -74.14 82.04 19.07
N LEU A 24 -74.16 81.05 19.98
CA LEU A 24 -73.10 80.06 20.15
C LEU A 24 -73.08 79.03 19.01
N LEU A 25 -74.24 78.71 18.43
CA LEU A 25 -74.39 77.85 17.26
C LEU A 25 -74.03 78.58 15.97
N LEU A 26 -74.14 79.90 15.90
CA LEU A 26 -73.82 80.69 14.70
C LEU A 26 -72.37 80.49 14.20
N PRO A 27 -71.32 80.56 15.03
CA PRO A 27 -69.96 80.24 14.59
C PRO A 27 -69.82 78.76 14.22
N CYS A 28 -70.57 77.85 14.85
CA CYS A 28 -70.58 76.43 14.51
C CYS A 28 -71.26 76.17 13.15
N GLN A 29 -72.37 76.86 12.87
CA GLN A 29 -73.09 76.83 11.60
C GLN A 29 -72.28 77.50 10.50
N LEU A 30 -71.63 78.64 10.76
CA LEU A 30 -70.72 79.30 9.82
C LEU A 30 -69.47 78.45 9.56
N ALA A 31 -68.93 77.77 10.57
CA ALA A 31 -67.84 76.80 10.39
C ALA A 31 -68.30 75.58 9.58
N LEU A 32 -69.49 75.05 9.84
CA LEU A 32 -70.10 73.97 9.04
C LEU A 32 -70.38 74.39 7.60
N LEU A 33 -70.83 75.62 7.38
CA LEU A 33 -71.10 76.19 6.05
C LEU A 33 -69.80 76.51 5.30
N TRP A 34 -68.75 76.91 6.03
CA TRP A 34 -67.38 77.07 5.52
C TRP A 34 -66.81 75.71 5.10
N VAL A 35 -66.92 74.69 5.97
CA VAL A 35 -66.51 73.30 5.67
C VAL A 35 -67.31 72.70 4.51
N ALA A 36 -68.61 72.99 4.42
CA ALA A 36 -69.49 72.50 3.35
C ALA A 36 -69.31 73.22 2.00
N ARG A 37 -68.62 74.37 1.96
CA ARG A 37 -68.27 75.12 0.73
C ARG A 37 -66.86 74.84 0.21
N LEU A 38 -66.10 73.93 0.83
CA LEU A 38 -64.75 73.53 0.41
C LEU A 38 -64.80 72.62 -0.84
N ASP A 39 -65.33 73.10 -1.97
CA ASP A 39 -65.26 72.38 -3.25
C ASP A 39 -63.91 72.59 -3.98
N GLN A 40 -63.04 73.46 -3.45
CA GLN A 40 -61.69 73.75 -3.96
C GLN A 40 -60.64 73.60 -2.85
N PRO A 41 -59.37 73.24 -3.18
CA PRO A 41 -58.27 73.24 -2.22
C PRO A 41 -58.10 74.62 -1.57
N VAL A 42 -58.15 74.71 -0.24
CA VAL A 42 -57.97 75.97 0.48
C VAL A 42 -56.60 76.00 1.12
N ARG A 43 -55.83 77.07 0.86
CA ARG A 43 -54.53 77.28 1.51
C ARG A 43 -54.75 77.54 3.00
N LEU A 44 -54.01 76.82 3.85
CA LEU A 44 -54.05 77.01 5.29
C LEU A 44 -53.58 78.44 5.65
N PRO A 45 -54.31 79.14 6.54
CA PRO A 45 -53.85 80.42 7.09
C PRO A 45 -52.48 80.29 7.76
N GLU A 46 -51.65 81.34 7.66
CA GLU A 46 -50.28 81.34 8.21
C GLU A 46 -50.26 80.98 9.71
N PHE A 47 -51.21 81.48 10.51
CA PHE A 47 -51.29 81.14 11.94
C PHE A 47 -51.43 79.63 12.21
N ALA A 48 -52.15 78.90 11.35
CA ALA A 48 -52.37 77.47 11.52
C ALA A 48 -51.16 76.65 11.07
N ALA A 49 -50.45 77.12 10.04
CA ALA A 49 -49.17 76.58 9.60
C ALA A 49 -48.08 76.76 10.66
N ASP A 50 -48.04 77.92 11.31
CA ASP A 50 -47.09 78.24 12.38
C ASP A 50 -47.35 77.39 13.63
N LEU A 51 -48.61 77.24 14.05
CA LEU A 51 -48.99 76.36 15.16
C LEU A 51 -48.57 74.90 14.94
N LEU A 52 -48.69 74.41 13.71
CA LEU A 52 -48.31 73.04 13.35
C LEU A 52 -46.79 72.89 13.33
N SER A 53 -46.07 73.88 12.79
CA SER A 53 -44.61 73.93 12.80
C SER A 53 -44.05 74.02 14.22
N ASP A 54 -44.64 74.84 15.09
CA ASP A 54 -44.26 74.98 16.50
C ASP A 54 -44.52 73.70 17.30
N ALA A 55 -45.65 73.03 17.06
CA ALA A 55 -45.98 71.78 17.71
C ALA A 55 -44.98 70.66 17.35
N LEU A 56 -44.48 70.65 16.11
CA LEU A 56 -43.43 69.73 15.66
C LEU A 56 -42.05 70.14 16.15
N ALA A 57 -41.75 71.45 16.21
CA ALA A 57 -40.48 71.97 16.71
C ALA A 57 -40.27 71.62 18.19
N ARG A 58 -41.33 71.64 19.02
CA ARG A 58 -41.29 71.14 20.41
C ARG A 58 -40.92 69.66 20.53
N ARG A 59 -41.03 68.90 19.44
CA ARG A 59 -40.63 67.49 19.35
C ARG A 59 -39.28 67.31 18.65
N GLY A 60 -38.54 68.40 18.41
CA GLY A 60 -37.24 68.39 17.73
C GLY A 60 -37.33 68.23 16.21
N ILE A 61 -38.50 68.43 15.60
CA ILE A 61 -38.73 68.30 14.16
C ILE A 61 -39.07 69.67 13.58
N ARG A 62 -38.23 70.18 12.67
CA ARG A 62 -38.50 71.41 11.93
C ARG A 62 -39.10 71.06 10.58
N LEU A 63 -40.34 71.49 10.36
CA LEU A 63 -41.07 71.28 9.12
C LEU A 63 -41.11 72.59 8.33
N GLN A 64 -40.69 72.56 7.07
CA GLN A 64 -40.77 73.67 6.14
C GLN A 64 -41.56 73.22 4.92
N ALA A 65 -42.58 73.97 4.52
CA ALA A 65 -43.36 73.71 3.31
C ALA A 65 -43.68 75.02 2.62
N ARG A 66 -43.72 75.04 1.28
CA ARG A 66 -44.07 76.25 0.51
C ARG A 66 -45.53 76.65 0.71
N SER A 67 -46.40 75.65 0.72
CA SER A 67 -47.83 75.82 0.94
C SER A 67 -48.43 74.58 1.58
N LEU A 68 -49.23 74.82 2.62
CA LEU A 68 -50.10 73.82 3.24
C LEU A 68 -51.52 74.05 2.73
N TRP A 69 -52.19 72.97 2.34
CA TRP A 69 -53.54 72.97 1.80
C TRP A 69 -54.44 72.06 2.63
N LEU A 70 -55.68 72.48 2.79
CA LEU A 70 -56.76 71.61 3.21
C LEU A 70 -57.57 71.22 1.96
N LEU A 71 -57.60 69.93 1.66
CA LEU A 71 -58.30 69.40 0.50
C LEU A 71 -59.79 69.15 0.82
N PRO A 72 -60.68 69.14 -0.20
CA PRO A 72 -62.12 68.87 -0.04
C PRO A 72 -62.42 67.53 0.65
N ASP A 73 -61.55 66.54 0.48
CA ASP A 73 -61.66 65.21 1.10
C ASP A 73 -61.18 65.19 2.57
N ARG A 74 -60.92 66.37 3.17
CA ARG A 74 -60.46 66.57 4.55
C ARG A 74 -59.06 66.01 4.80
N SER A 75 -58.24 65.93 3.74
CA SER A 75 -56.81 65.65 3.87
C SER A 75 -55.99 66.94 3.91
N LEU A 76 -54.84 66.87 4.59
CA LEU A 76 -53.86 67.95 4.64
C LEU A 76 -52.78 67.68 3.60
N ALA A 77 -52.58 68.60 2.66
CA ALA A 77 -51.52 68.49 1.65
C ALA A 77 -50.42 69.53 1.90
N ALA A 78 -49.17 69.13 1.73
CA ALA A 78 -47.99 69.99 1.82
C ALA A 78 -47.22 69.93 0.50
N ASP A 79 -47.06 71.07 -0.18
CA ASP A 79 -46.23 71.17 -1.38
C ASP A 79 -44.82 71.67 -1.03
N ASP A 80 -43.81 71.15 -1.73
CA ASP A 80 -42.37 71.41 -1.50
C ASP A 80 -41.98 71.26 -0.02
N LEU A 81 -42.29 70.09 0.55
CA LEU A 81 -42.05 69.77 1.95
C LEU A 81 -40.57 69.46 2.18
N SER A 82 -39.99 70.00 3.25
CA SER A 82 -38.66 69.69 3.79
C SER A 82 -38.77 69.46 5.29
N VAL A 83 -38.19 68.36 5.77
CA VAL A 83 -38.17 68.00 7.19
C VAL A 83 -36.72 67.93 7.66
N GLU A 84 -36.44 68.69 8.71
CA GLU A 84 -35.18 68.75 9.42
C GLU A 84 -35.38 68.26 10.85
N ILE A 85 -34.33 67.65 11.43
CA ILE A 85 -34.35 67.23 12.83
C ILE A 85 -33.26 68.00 13.56
N GLU A 86 -33.63 68.52 14.72
CA GLU A 86 -32.72 69.25 15.58
C GLU A 86 -31.55 68.36 16.01
N GLY A 87 -30.32 68.81 15.75
CA GLY A 87 -29.09 68.03 15.97
C GLY A 87 -28.51 67.35 14.73
N LEU A 88 -29.20 67.38 13.57
CA LEU A 88 -28.68 66.91 12.29
C LEU A 88 -28.49 68.07 11.30
N THR A 89 -27.48 67.98 10.44
CA THR A 89 -27.17 69.01 9.46
C THR A 89 -27.97 68.80 8.17
N GLY A 90 -28.90 69.74 7.91
CA GLY A 90 -29.72 69.79 6.69
C GLY A 90 -30.97 68.91 6.72
N SER A 91 -31.74 68.96 5.64
CA SER A 91 -32.99 68.20 5.50
C SER A 91 -32.74 66.70 5.33
N ILE A 92 -33.55 65.91 6.05
CA ILE A 92 -33.52 64.44 6.09
C ILE A 92 -34.58 63.87 5.16
N PHE A 93 -35.68 64.59 4.96
CA PHE A 93 -36.74 64.21 4.05
C PHE A 93 -37.20 65.43 3.25
N THR A 94 -37.39 65.26 1.95
CA THR A 94 -37.95 66.28 1.07
C THR A 94 -38.99 65.65 0.14
N ALA A 95 -40.07 66.33 -0.18
CA ALA A 95 -41.09 65.83 -1.11
C ALA A 95 -41.72 66.96 -1.92
N GLU A 96 -42.07 66.70 -3.18
CA GLU A 96 -42.81 67.67 -4.00
C GLU A 96 -44.23 67.86 -3.46
N ARG A 97 -44.87 66.76 -3.05
CA ARG A 97 -46.21 66.81 -2.45
C ARG A 97 -46.45 65.65 -1.49
N LEU A 98 -46.94 65.96 -0.30
CA LEU A 98 -47.39 65.00 0.72
C LEU A 98 -48.85 65.28 1.08
N GLU A 99 -49.75 64.32 0.89
CA GLU A 99 -51.15 64.39 1.32
C GLU A 99 -51.40 63.39 2.44
N VAL A 100 -51.98 63.84 3.55
CA VAL A 100 -52.31 63.01 4.71
C VAL A 100 -53.80 63.13 4.99
N GLY A 101 -54.53 62.04 4.79
CA GLY A 101 -55.93 61.91 5.19
C GLY A 101 -56.03 61.76 6.70
N LEU A 102 -56.88 62.58 7.32
CA LEU A 102 -57.07 62.61 8.76
C LEU A 102 -58.51 62.21 9.11
N ASP A 103 -58.67 61.45 10.19
CA ASP A 103 -59.98 61.19 10.77
C ASP A 103 -60.36 62.34 11.73
N LEU A 104 -61.37 63.13 11.35
CA LEU A 104 -61.86 64.27 12.12
C LEU A 104 -62.40 63.87 13.50
N ILE A 105 -62.96 62.66 13.63
CA ILE A 105 -63.52 62.18 14.91
C ILE A 105 -62.37 61.88 15.87
N GLN A 106 -61.31 61.21 15.41
CA GLN A 106 -60.13 60.92 16.25
C GLN A 106 -59.32 62.19 16.56
N LEU A 107 -59.22 63.12 15.60
CA LEU A 107 -58.62 64.44 15.81
C LEU A 107 -59.32 65.22 16.94
N SER A 108 -60.65 65.14 17.03
CA SER A 108 -61.41 65.81 18.09
C SER A 108 -61.13 65.27 19.50
N VAL A 109 -60.62 64.03 19.59
CA VAL A 109 -60.16 63.38 20.83
C VAL A 109 -58.64 63.49 21.01
N GLY A 110 -57.97 64.30 20.16
CA GLY A 110 -56.52 64.54 20.22
C GLY A 110 -55.66 63.39 19.68
N GLN A 111 -56.27 62.39 19.02
CA GLN A 111 -55.56 61.27 18.42
C GLN A 111 -55.35 61.50 16.92
N VAL A 112 -54.09 61.52 16.49
CA VAL A 112 -53.71 61.59 15.07
C VAL A 112 -53.48 60.17 14.56
N ASN A 113 -54.39 59.68 13.73
CA ASN A 113 -54.32 58.38 13.08
C ASN A 113 -54.53 58.57 11.57
N PRO A 114 -53.47 58.51 10.75
CA PRO A 114 -53.59 58.75 9.33
C PRO A 114 -54.40 57.63 8.66
N THR A 115 -55.44 58.01 7.92
CA THR A 115 -56.31 57.06 7.19
C THR A 115 -55.85 56.85 5.76
N ARG A 116 -55.23 57.86 5.16
CA ARG A 116 -54.62 57.83 3.83
C ARG A 116 -53.32 58.61 3.81
N LEU A 117 -52.36 58.16 3.01
CA LEU A 117 -51.14 58.92 2.77
C LEU A 117 -50.77 58.80 1.29
N ARG A 118 -50.54 59.94 0.65
CA ARG A 118 -50.01 60.03 -0.71
C ARG A 118 -48.75 60.87 -0.71
N LEU A 119 -47.70 60.31 -1.26
CA LEU A 119 -46.40 60.94 -1.36
C LEU A 119 -45.95 60.92 -2.82
N GLN A 120 -45.56 62.08 -3.33
CA GLN A 120 -45.02 62.26 -4.68
C GLN A 120 -43.59 62.80 -4.60
N ALA A 121 -42.69 62.17 -5.37
CA ALA A 121 -41.28 62.54 -5.50
C ALA A 121 -40.55 62.77 -4.16
N GLY A 122 -40.78 61.87 -3.19
CA GLY A 122 -40.09 61.91 -1.91
C GLY A 122 -38.61 61.55 -2.02
N LYS A 123 -37.74 62.21 -1.25
CA LYS A 123 -36.31 61.90 -1.14
C LYS A 123 -35.92 61.80 0.32
N ILE A 124 -35.13 60.77 0.64
CA ILE A 124 -34.56 60.58 1.98
C ILE A 124 -33.06 60.84 1.89
N TRP A 125 -32.58 61.77 2.70
CA TRP A 125 -31.19 62.20 2.75
C TRP A 125 -30.52 61.65 4.01
N CYS A 126 -29.29 61.13 3.86
CA CYS A 126 -28.39 60.89 4.97
C CYS A 126 -27.50 62.12 5.19
N PRO A 127 -27.58 62.80 6.35
CA PRO A 127 -26.67 63.87 6.71
C PRO A 127 -25.21 63.39 6.82
N ALA A 128 -24.26 64.30 6.58
CA ALA A 128 -22.82 64.01 6.67
C ALA A 128 -22.38 63.50 8.06
N SER A 129 -23.09 63.88 9.12
CA SER A 129 -22.83 63.44 10.50
C SER A 129 -23.20 61.98 10.79
N VAL A 130 -24.00 61.35 9.92
CA VAL A 130 -24.46 59.95 10.06
C VAL A 130 -23.87 59.06 8.98
N ALA A 131 -23.65 59.60 7.78
CA ALA A 131 -23.16 58.85 6.64
C ALA A 131 -21.77 58.24 6.91
N GLN A 132 -21.58 56.97 6.53
CA GLN A 132 -20.32 56.25 6.76
C GLN A 132 -19.11 56.89 6.07
N ASN A 133 -19.34 57.61 4.97
CA ASN A 133 -18.31 58.29 4.19
C ASN A 133 -18.13 59.77 4.57
N GLY A 134 -18.83 60.26 5.60
CA GLY A 134 -18.78 61.65 6.04
C GLY A 134 -19.35 62.68 5.06
N GLN A 135 -20.09 62.25 4.03
CA GLN A 135 -20.68 63.12 3.00
C GLN A 135 -22.20 63.01 2.99
N ARG A 136 -22.88 64.16 2.79
CA ARG A 136 -24.34 64.17 2.63
C ARG A 136 -24.71 63.49 1.31
N ARG A 137 -25.59 62.48 1.36
CA ARG A 137 -26.04 61.72 0.19
C ARG A 137 -27.52 61.38 0.25
N ALA A 138 -28.19 61.26 -0.89
CA ALA A 138 -29.53 60.70 -0.94
C ALA A 138 -29.47 59.18 -0.75
N LEU A 139 -30.23 58.64 0.22
CA LEU A 139 -30.43 57.20 0.38
C LEU A 139 -31.56 56.72 -0.53
N VAL A 140 -32.62 57.53 -0.66
CA VAL A 140 -33.74 57.30 -1.59
C VAL A 140 -33.90 58.55 -2.44
N GLU A 141 -33.78 58.39 -3.75
CA GLU A 141 -33.79 59.46 -4.76
C GLU A 141 -35.19 59.77 -5.28
N ASP A 142 -36.08 58.78 -5.26
CA ASP A 142 -37.45 58.89 -5.72
C ASP A 142 -38.32 57.92 -4.91
N LEU A 143 -39.31 58.46 -4.20
CA LEU A 143 -40.25 57.71 -3.37
C LEU A 143 -41.66 58.16 -3.71
N TYR A 144 -42.40 57.27 -4.33
CA TYR A 144 -43.84 57.37 -4.52
C TYR A 144 -44.53 56.37 -3.60
N CYS A 145 -45.50 56.83 -2.82
CA CYS A 145 -46.24 55.96 -1.92
C CYS A 145 -47.69 56.40 -1.87
N ASN A 146 -48.61 55.47 -2.07
CA ASN A 146 -50.03 55.70 -1.87
C ASN A 146 -50.56 54.54 -1.03
N PHE A 147 -51.08 54.83 0.16
CA PHE A 147 -51.75 53.82 0.98
C PHE A 147 -53.03 54.33 1.62
N SER A 148 -53.97 53.42 1.86
CA SER A 148 -55.17 53.64 2.66
C SER A 148 -55.31 52.54 3.72
N LYS A 149 -55.76 52.91 4.91
CA LYS A 149 -56.01 51.98 6.00
C LYS A 149 -57.48 51.53 5.98
N GLU A 150 -57.71 50.23 5.86
CA GLU A 150 -59.04 49.61 5.80
C GLU A 150 -59.12 48.48 6.85
N GLY A 151 -59.70 48.80 8.01
CA GLY A 151 -59.83 47.84 9.12
C GLY A 151 -58.46 47.36 9.66
N GLN A 152 -58.21 46.06 9.56
CA GLN A 152 -56.95 45.42 9.97
C GLN A 152 -55.86 45.46 8.89
N TRP A 153 -56.18 45.97 7.69
CA TRP A 153 -55.28 45.98 6.54
C TRP A 153 -54.90 47.39 6.13
N ILE A 154 -53.76 47.48 5.47
CA ILE A 154 -53.29 48.66 4.75
C ILE A 154 -53.26 48.27 3.29
N MET A 155 -54.15 48.90 2.52
CA MET A 155 -54.18 48.81 1.08
C MET A 155 -53.05 49.68 0.54
N LEU A 156 -52.11 49.06 -0.14
CA LEU A 156 -50.96 49.71 -0.77
C LEU A 156 -51.10 49.55 -2.29
N PRO A 157 -51.86 50.42 -2.99
CA PRO A 157 -52.00 50.35 -4.45
C PRO A 157 -50.65 50.35 -5.19
N ALA A 158 -49.73 51.22 -4.78
CA ALA A 158 -48.38 51.26 -5.30
C ALA A 158 -47.45 52.00 -4.33
N LEU A 159 -46.32 51.38 -4.03
CA LEU A 159 -45.13 51.99 -3.44
C LEU A 159 -43.97 51.75 -4.41
N GLN A 160 -43.40 52.82 -4.92
CA GLN A 160 -42.23 52.79 -5.78
C GLN A 160 -41.11 53.56 -5.10
N ALA A 161 -39.97 52.92 -4.94
CA ALA A 161 -38.79 53.55 -4.37
C ALA A 161 -37.57 53.29 -5.25
N ARG A 162 -36.80 54.33 -5.52
CA ARG A 162 -35.48 54.24 -6.17
C ARG A 162 -34.42 54.72 -5.21
N ALA A 163 -33.44 53.85 -4.96
CA ALA A 163 -32.27 54.13 -4.14
C ALA A 163 -31.02 53.78 -4.96
N ASN A 164 -30.38 54.78 -5.58
CA ASN A 164 -29.22 54.58 -6.46
C ASN A 164 -29.54 53.57 -7.60
N LYS A 165 -28.99 52.35 -7.54
CA LYS A 165 -29.22 51.27 -8.52
C LYS A 165 -30.31 50.27 -8.09
N LEU A 166 -30.90 50.44 -6.91
CA LEU A 166 -32.04 49.65 -6.43
C LEU A 166 -33.35 50.30 -6.85
N ARG A 167 -34.25 49.51 -7.44
CA ARG A 167 -35.65 49.87 -7.69
C ARG A 167 -36.54 48.89 -6.95
N VAL A 168 -37.48 49.39 -6.16
CA VAL A 168 -38.44 48.59 -5.40
C VAL A 168 -39.84 48.99 -5.83
N HIS A 169 -40.67 48.00 -6.11
CA HIS A 169 -42.10 48.14 -6.32
C HIS A 169 -42.82 47.23 -5.33
N VAL A 170 -43.72 47.79 -4.51
CA VAL A 170 -44.54 47.03 -3.56
C VAL A 170 -46.00 47.39 -3.81
N SER A 171 -46.87 46.38 -3.87
CA SER A 171 -48.32 46.58 -4.01
C SER A 171 -49.11 45.50 -3.25
N GLY A 172 -50.34 45.80 -2.85
CA GLY A 172 -51.26 44.82 -2.27
C GLY A 172 -51.69 45.13 -0.83
N GLU A 173 -51.96 44.09 -0.03
CA GLU A 173 -52.56 44.19 1.31
C GLU A 173 -51.56 43.83 2.40
N LEU A 174 -51.28 44.76 3.31
CA LEU A 174 -50.35 44.59 4.42
C LEU A 174 -51.07 44.66 5.78
N PRO A 175 -50.62 43.92 6.81
CA PRO A 175 -51.23 44.01 8.13
C PRO A 175 -50.97 45.38 8.75
N ALA A 176 -52.01 46.01 9.30
CA ALA A 176 -51.90 47.31 9.96
C ALA A 176 -50.97 47.29 11.19
N GLY A 177 -50.69 46.11 11.73
CA GLY A 177 -49.75 45.88 12.83
C GLY A 177 -48.31 46.32 12.54
N ILE A 178 -47.87 46.38 11.26
CA ILE A 178 -46.51 46.81 10.87
C ILE A 178 -46.18 48.22 11.40
N PHE A 179 -47.17 49.10 11.51
CA PHE A 179 -46.98 50.47 12.01
C PHE A 179 -47.20 50.60 13.52
N ARG A 180 -47.58 49.51 14.21
CA ARG A 180 -47.88 49.52 15.64
C ARG A 180 -46.60 49.53 16.49
N GLU A 181 -45.51 48.93 16.02
CA GLU A 181 -44.20 49.00 16.70
C GLU A 181 -43.65 50.44 16.74
N LEU A 182 -43.92 51.26 15.73
CA LEU A 182 -43.63 52.71 15.75
C LEU A 182 -44.50 53.49 16.74
N ALA A 183 -45.69 52.96 17.08
CA ALA A 183 -46.63 53.57 18.00
C ALA A 183 -46.44 53.10 19.45
N GLU A 184 -46.02 51.85 19.71
CA GLU A 184 -45.75 51.31 21.06
C GLU A 184 -44.43 51.82 21.64
N VAL A 185 -43.49 52.27 20.79
CA VAL A 185 -42.32 53.08 21.22
C VAL A 185 -42.75 54.46 21.80
N ARG A 186 -44.03 54.87 21.68
CA ARG A 186 -44.54 56.10 22.32
C ARG A 186 -44.67 56.00 23.84
N GLU A 187 -44.66 54.80 24.43
CA GLU A 187 -44.56 54.67 25.89
C GLU A 187 -43.09 54.70 26.30
N ALA A 188 -42.66 55.90 26.69
CA ALA A 188 -41.30 56.31 27.01
C ALA A 188 -40.45 55.26 27.75
N GLN A 189 -39.48 54.67 27.05
CA GLN A 189 -38.20 54.35 27.68
C GLN A 189 -37.46 55.67 27.94
N PRO A 190 -37.10 56.01 29.20
CA PRO A 190 -36.40 57.24 29.49
C PRO A 190 -35.00 57.22 28.84
N GLY A 191 -34.76 58.10 27.86
CA GLY A 191 -33.45 58.30 27.22
C GLY A 191 -33.41 58.18 25.69
N VAL A 192 -34.47 57.67 25.03
CA VAL A 192 -34.50 57.57 23.57
C VAL A 192 -35.06 58.86 22.96
N THR A 193 -34.19 59.68 22.38
CA THR A 193 -34.57 60.93 21.67
C THR A 193 -34.96 60.64 20.22
N VAL A 194 -35.81 61.49 19.62
CA VAL A 194 -36.16 61.44 18.19
C VAL A 194 -34.91 61.42 17.30
N LEU A 195 -33.88 62.19 17.69
CA LEU A 195 -32.57 62.19 17.06
C LEU A 195 -31.94 60.78 17.02
N SER A 196 -31.85 60.09 18.16
CA SER A 196 -31.24 58.75 18.24
C SER A 196 -31.96 57.71 17.39
N GLN A 197 -33.30 57.79 17.31
CA GLN A 197 -34.10 56.88 16.50
C GLN A 197 -33.85 57.10 15.01
N VAL A 198 -33.84 58.36 14.56
CA VAL A 198 -33.62 58.67 13.14
C VAL A 198 -32.19 58.37 12.72
N VAL A 199 -31.18 58.64 13.56
CA VAL A 199 -29.80 58.20 13.32
C VAL A 199 -29.72 56.67 13.19
N SER A 200 -30.40 55.93 14.08
CA SER A 200 -30.44 54.47 14.00
C SER A 200 -31.15 53.94 12.75
N ALA A 201 -32.22 54.62 12.30
CA ALA A 201 -32.97 54.23 11.11
C ALA A 201 -32.18 54.54 9.83
N LEU A 202 -31.57 55.73 9.73
CA LEU A 202 -30.74 56.14 8.61
C LEU A 202 -29.49 55.25 8.49
N SER A 203 -28.84 54.92 9.61
CA SER A 203 -27.68 54.01 9.60
C SER A 203 -28.05 52.59 9.20
N ARG A 204 -29.18 52.04 9.66
CA ARG A 204 -29.70 50.74 9.19
C ARG A 204 -30.04 50.75 7.70
N LEU A 205 -30.67 51.83 7.22
CA LEU A 205 -30.99 52.00 5.80
C LEU A 205 -29.71 52.09 4.95
N GLU A 206 -28.71 52.87 5.39
CA GLU A 206 -27.43 52.99 4.71
C GLU A 206 -26.68 51.64 4.68
N GLN A 207 -26.62 50.92 5.80
CA GLN A 207 -26.04 49.58 5.88
C GLN A 207 -26.75 48.58 4.95
N GLY A 208 -28.08 48.61 4.90
CA GLY A 208 -28.87 47.75 4.01
C GLY A 208 -28.64 48.09 2.53
N LEU A 209 -28.55 49.37 2.20
CA LEU A 209 -28.31 49.84 0.83
C LEU A 209 -26.86 49.61 0.37
N ALA A 210 -25.88 49.59 1.29
CA ALA A 210 -24.48 49.35 0.95
C ALA A 210 -24.27 48.03 0.19
N VAL A 211 -25.04 46.99 0.48
CA VAL A 211 -25.02 45.72 -0.25
C VAL A 211 -25.41 45.92 -1.72
N THR A 212 -26.40 46.76 -1.99
CA THR A 212 -26.87 47.04 -3.36
C THR A 212 -25.90 47.92 -4.15
N GLU A 213 -25.06 48.74 -3.50
CA GLU A 213 -24.05 49.57 -4.18
C GLU A 213 -22.94 48.73 -4.79
N LYS A 214 -22.61 47.60 -4.15
CA LYS A 214 -21.66 46.60 -4.63
C LYS A 214 -22.18 45.80 -5.84
N SER A 215 -23.46 45.95 -6.19
CA SER A 215 -24.09 45.31 -7.33
C SER A 215 -24.15 46.23 -8.55
N SER A 216 -24.35 45.65 -9.74
CA SER A 216 -24.63 46.42 -10.96
C SER A 216 -26.09 46.87 -11.09
N GLY A 217 -26.93 46.66 -10.06
CA GLY A 217 -28.33 47.10 -9.98
C GLY A 217 -29.27 46.00 -9.51
N VAL A 218 -30.38 46.38 -8.89
CA VAL A 218 -31.37 45.43 -8.34
C VAL A 218 -32.77 45.95 -8.61
N SER A 219 -33.65 45.12 -9.15
CA SER A 219 -35.08 45.40 -9.21
C SER A 219 -35.82 44.40 -8.34
N LEU A 220 -36.59 44.89 -7.37
CA LEU A 220 -37.41 44.09 -6.47
C LEU A 220 -38.88 44.43 -6.70
N ASN A 221 -39.69 43.44 -7.04
CA ASN A 221 -41.14 43.56 -7.12
C ASN A 221 -41.77 42.69 -6.02
N VAL A 222 -42.65 43.28 -5.21
CA VAL A 222 -43.29 42.62 -4.07
C VAL A 222 -44.79 42.79 -4.18
N ILE A 223 -45.51 41.68 -4.09
CA ILE A 223 -46.98 41.64 -4.09
C ILE A 223 -47.40 41.08 -2.73
N ALA A 224 -48.09 41.90 -1.95
CA ALA A 224 -48.62 41.56 -0.65
C ALA A 224 -50.07 41.06 -0.77
N ARG A 225 -50.39 39.94 -0.15
CA ARG A 225 -51.74 39.36 -0.11
C ARG A 225 -52.17 39.17 1.33
N GLY A 226 -53.33 39.69 1.71
CA GLY A 226 -53.90 39.49 3.03
C GLY A 226 -54.31 38.03 3.25
N GLU A 227 -54.03 37.50 4.44
CA GLU A 227 -54.46 36.18 4.88
C GLU A 227 -55.64 36.28 5.86
N ALA A 228 -56.49 35.25 5.91
CA ALA A 228 -57.67 35.23 6.79
C ALA A 228 -57.35 35.36 8.30
N ASN A 229 -56.10 35.15 8.70
CA ASN A 229 -55.61 35.27 10.07
C ASN A 229 -55.23 36.72 10.48
N GLY A 230 -55.38 37.69 9.57
CA GLY A 230 -54.99 39.08 9.80
C GLY A 230 -53.53 39.42 9.47
N GLY A 231 -52.72 38.47 9.01
CA GLY A 231 -51.33 38.65 8.53
C GLY A 231 -51.20 38.64 7.00
N ALA A 232 -50.01 38.85 6.42
CA ALA A 232 -49.89 38.89 4.95
C ALA A 232 -48.81 37.96 4.40
N ALA A 233 -49.05 37.42 3.21
CA ALA A 233 -48.04 36.76 2.39
C ALA A 233 -47.45 37.77 1.39
N LEU A 234 -46.14 37.94 1.41
CA LEU A 234 -45.39 38.78 0.47
C LEU A 234 -44.72 37.90 -0.57
N ASP A 235 -45.30 37.84 -1.77
CA ASP A 235 -44.65 37.27 -2.95
C ASP A 235 -43.62 38.26 -3.48
N PHE A 236 -42.34 37.93 -3.46
CA PHE A 236 -41.31 38.79 -4.05
C PHE A 236 -40.63 38.15 -5.25
N GLN A 237 -40.27 38.98 -6.21
CA GLN A 237 -39.44 38.66 -7.36
C GLN A 237 -38.34 39.70 -7.47
N SER A 238 -37.09 39.25 -7.53
CA SER A 238 -35.91 40.07 -7.61
C SER A 238 -35.08 39.68 -8.83
N LEU A 239 -34.64 40.68 -9.57
CA LEU A 239 -33.65 40.54 -10.63
C LEU A 239 -32.42 41.35 -10.20
N LEU A 240 -31.33 40.63 -9.93
CA LEU A 240 -30.05 41.21 -9.53
C LEU A 240 -29.13 41.36 -10.75
N GLY A 241 -28.31 42.40 -10.71
CA GLY A 241 -27.39 42.75 -11.77
C GLY A 241 -26.24 41.75 -11.93
N ALA A 242 -25.64 41.76 -13.13
CA ALA A 242 -24.64 40.78 -13.57
C ALA A 242 -23.31 40.77 -12.79
N ARG A 243 -23.02 41.77 -11.95
CA ARG A 243 -21.75 41.83 -11.20
C ARG A 243 -22.00 42.21 -9.74
N TRP A 244 -21.37 41.46 -8.84
CA TRP A 244 -21.34 41.73 -7.42
C TRP A 244 -19.92 41.55 -6.89
N VAL A 245 -19.41 42.54 -6.15
CA VAL A 245 -18.09 42.47 -5.50
C VAL A 245 -18.29 42.33 -4.00
N GLU A 246 -17.75 41.28 -3.39
CA GLU A 246 -17.78 41.12 -1.93
C GLU A 246 -16.35 41.00 -1.36
N PRO A 247 -15.97 41.82 -0.36
CA PRO A 247 -14.67 41.71 0.31
C PRO A 247 -14.45 40.31 0.88
N GLY A 248 -13.31 39.68 0.54
CA GLY A 248 -12.95 38.33 1.00
C GLY A 248 -13.36 37.19 0.06
N TYR A 249 -14.42 37.35 -0.73
CA TYR A 249 -14.88 36.35 -1.72
C TYR A 249 -14.51 36.71 -3.16
N GLY A 250 -14.09 37.95 -3.42
CA GLY A 250 -13.64 38.42 -4.73
C GLY A 250 -14.79 38.94 -5.60
N LEU A 251 -14.52 39.07 -6.90
CA LEU A 251 -15.53 39.42 -7.90
C LEU A 251 -16.40 38.19 -8.18
N ILE A 252 -17.71 38.33 -7.97
CA ILE A 252 -18.72 37.36 -8.36
C ILE A 252 -19.39 37.89 -9.62
N GLU A 253 -19.12 37.27 -10.77
CA GLU A 253 -19.87 37.57 -11.99
C GLU A 253 -21.00 36.56 -12.14
N THR A 254 -22.19 37.06 -12.45
CA THR A 254 -23.39 36.24 -12.65
C THR A 254 -24.10 36.72 -13.91
N ARG A 255 -24.85 35.86 -14.58
CA ARG A 255 -25.85 36.27 -15.57
C ARG A 255 -27.23 35.86 -15.09
N ASP A 256 -28.20 36.75 -15.30
CA ASP A 256 -29.61 36.48 -15.04
C ASP A 256 -29.89 35.92 -13.64
N LEU A 257 -29.35 36.58 -12.60
CA LEU A 257 -29.63 36.22 -11.22
C LEU A 257 -31.08 36.58 -10.89
N GLN A 258 -31.93 35.56 -10.79
CA GLN A 258 -33.33 35.68 -10.44
C GLN A 258 -33.56 35.04 -9.07
N ALA A 259 -34.19 35.79 -8.18
CA ALA A 259 -34.66 35.26 -6.91
C ALA A 259 -36.16 35.49 -6.79
N HIS A 260 -36.90 34.49 -6.37
CA HIS A 260 -38.32 34.62 -6.05
C HIS A 260 -38.59 33.92 -4.71
N GLY A 261 -39.59 34.39 -4.00
CA GLY A 261 -39.88 33.82 -2.70
C GLY A 261 -41.15 34.35 -2.08
N GLN A 262 -41.45 33.81 -0.90
CA GLN A 262 -42.62 34.14 -0.11
C GLN A 262 -42.21 34.45 1.32
N ILE A 263 -42.75 35.52 1.87
CA ILE A 263 -42.56 35.90 3.27
C ILE A 263 -43.94 35.97 3.93
N HIS A 264 -44.18 35.17 4.97
CA HIS A 264 -45.41 35.21 5.74
C HIS A 264 -45.22 36.07 6.98
N LEU A 265 -46.07 37.09 7.12
CA LEU A 265 -46.16 37.97 8.26
C LEU A 265 -47.38 37.59 9.10
N ASP A 266 -47.27 37.70 10.42
CA ASP A 266 -48.43 37.60 11.31
C ASP A 266 -49.24 38.92 11.38
N ALA A 267 -50.34 38.93 12.14
CA ALA A 267 -51.19 40.12 12.30
C ALA A 267 -50.49 41.32 12.98
N SER A 268 -49.37 41.08 13.68
CA SER A 268 -48.52 42.13 14.25
C SER A 268 -47.45 42.63 13.26
N GLY A 269 -47.33 42.01 12.09
CA GLY A 269 -46.29 42.32 11.09
C GLY A 269 -44.97 41.59 11.32
N ARG A 270 -44.90 40.59 12.20
CA ARG A 270 -43.68 39.82 12.48
C ARG A 270 -43.51 38.65 11.53
N LEU A 271 -42.27 38.31 11.23
CA LEU A 271 -41.89 37.20 10.38
C LEU A 271 -42.29 35.86 11.01
N LYS A 272 -43.13 35.10 10.32
CA LYS A 272 -43.55 33.74 10.73
C LYS A 272 -42.77 32.65 10.00
N LYS A 273 -42.63 32.81 8.69
CA LYS A 273 -41.99 31.86 7.78
C LYS A 273 -41.51 32.58 6.53
N TRP A 274 -40.42 32.11 5.94
CA TRP A 274 -39.96 32.58 4.66
C TRP A 274 -39.45 31.44 3.78
N GLU A 275 -39.56 31.62 2.47
CA GLU A 275 -38.97 30.77 1.44
C GLU A 275 -38.33 31.65 0.36
N VAL A 276 -37.12 31.31 -0.04
CA VAL A 276 -36.39 31.96 -1.13
C VAL A 276 -35.86 30.88 -2.08
N ASN A 277 -36.19 31.04 -3.36
CA ASN A 277 -35.66 30.25 -4.45
C ASN A 277 -34.87 31.19 -5.39
N GLY A 278 -33.58 30.93 -5.53
CA GLY A 278 -32.68 31.64 -6.43
C GLY A 278 -32.22 30.72 -7.56
N ASN A 279 -32.14 31.26 -8.77
CA ASN A 279 -31.48 30.61 -9.90
C ASN A 279 -30.50 31.58 -10.53
N ILE A 280 -29.28 31.12 -10.74
CA ILE A 280 -28.18 31.90 -11.28
C ILE A 280 -27.66 31.17 -12.51
N GLN A 281 -27.58 31.87 -13.65
CA GLN A 281 -26.91 31.36 -14.84
C GLN A 281 -25.48 31.87 -14.86
N ASN A 282 -24.52 30.99 -15.15
CA ASN A 282 -23.09 31.32 -15.25
C ASN A 282 -22.58 32.15 -14.06
N ALA A 283 -22.38 31.48 -12.93
CA ALA A 283 -21.74 32.08 -11.77
C ALA A 283 -20.23 31.81 -11.81
N THR A 284 -19.41 32.84 -11.62
CA THR A 284 -17.96 32.72 -11.42
C THR A 284 -17.58 33.28 -10.05
N LEU A 285 -16.82 32.51 -9.27
CA LEU A 285 -16.31 32.86 -7.95
C LEU A 285 -14.82 32.50 -7.87
N GLY A 286 -13.95 33.47 -8.14
CA GLY A 286 -12.50 33.24 -8.17
C GLY A 286 -12.11 32.16 -9.20
N LYS A 287 -11.64 31.00 -8.72
CA LYS A 287 -11.26 29.83 -9.56
C LYS A 287 -12.42 28.88 -9.85
N TYR A 288 -13.56 29.08 -9.21
CA TYR A 288 -14.75 28.24 -9.34
C TYR A 288 -15.71 28.87 -10.35
N SER A 289 -16.28 28.07 -11.23
CA SER A 289 -17.38 28.51 -12.08
C SER A 289 -18.48 27.45 -12.11
N ALA A 290 -19.72 27.87 -12.29
CA ALA A 290 -20.87 26.98 -12.42
C ALA A 290 -21.82 27.54 -13.48
N ARG A 291 -22.23 26.70 -14.44
CA ARG A 291 -23.16 27.13 -15.48
C ARG A 291 -24.55 27.42 -14.93
N ARG A 292 -24.97 26.68 -13.90
CA ARG A 292 -26.26 26.89 -13.23
C ARG A 292 -26.11 26.66 -11.74
N LEU A 293 -26.55 27.62 -10.94
CA LEU A 293 -26.58 27.53 -9.49
C LEU A 293 -28.01 27.77 -9.01
N GLY A 294 -28.60 26.74 -8.42
CA GLY A 294 -29.90 26.81 -7.76
C GLY A 294 -29.74 26.92 -6.26
N VAL A 295 -30.43 27.87 -5.64
CA VAL A 295 -30.51 28.05 -4.19
C VAL A 295 -31.96 27.89 -3.79
N ARG A 296 -32.24 27.03 -2.80
CA ARG A 296 -33.55 26.96 -2.16
C ARG A 296 -33.33 27.03 -0.67
N LEU A 297 -33.85 28.07 -0.02
CA LEU A 297 -33.72 28.32 1.40
C LEU A 297 -35.12 28.54 1.98
N THR A 298 -35.35 28.01 3.17
CA THR A 298 -36.58 28.16 3.94
C THR A 298 -36.22 28.40 5.40
N GLY A 299 -36.98 29.21 6.12
CA GLY A 299 -36.77 29.41 7.55
C GLY A 299 -38.05 29.80 8.27
N GLY A 300 -37.99 29.76 9.60
CA GLY A 300 -39.10 30.11 10.48
C GLY A 300 -39.08 31.58 10.89
N SER A 301 -39.16 31.82 12.19
CA SER A 301 -39.29 33.18 12.76
C SER A 301 -37.96 33.93 12.81
N THR A 302 -36.84 33.21 12.78
CA THR A 302 -35.49 33.78 12.79
C THR A 302 -34.69 33.35 11.55
N TRP A 303 -33.76 34.21 11.12
CA TRP A 303 -32.87 33.90 9.99
C TRP A 303 -31.91 32.74 10.28
N ASN A 304 -31.65 32.43 11.55
CA ASN A 304 -30.76 31.35 11.99
C ASN A 304 -31.40 29.96 11.84
N GLU A 305 -32.71 29.88 11.62
CA GLU A 305 -33.45 28.63 11.36
C GLU A 305 -33.41 28.22 9.87
N ALA A 306 -32.55 28.84 9.05
CA ALA A 306 -32.45 28.57 7.63
C ALA A 306 -32.08 27.10 7.34
N ILE A 307 -32.97 26.39 6.66
CA ILE A 307 -32.74 25.07 6.06
C ILE A 307 -32.82 25.24 4.56
N GLY A 308 -31.97 24.54 3.82
CA GLY A 308 -32.12 24.54 2.37
C GLY A 308 -31.10 23.71 1.64
N SER A 309 -31.07 23.89 0.32
CA SER A 309 -30.12 23.24 -0.56
C SER A 309 -29.57 24.21 -1.59
N VAL A 310 -28.27 24.16 -1.80
CA VAL A 310 -27.58 24.78 -2.92
C VAL A 310 -27.19 23.67 -3.88
N SER A 311 -27.51 23.82 -5.17
CA SER A 311 -27.18 22.86 -6.22
C SER A 311 -26.46 23.59 -7.36
N ALA A 312 -25.21 23.22 -7.60
CA ALA A 312 -24.40 23.74 -8.69
C ALA A 312 -24.21 22.66 -9.76
N TYR A 313 -24.56 22.99 -11.01
CA TYR A 313 -24.52 22.11 -12.16
C TYR A 313 -23.49 22.59 -13.18
N GLU A 314 -22.82 21.64 -13.83
CA GLU A 314 -21.71 21.90 -14.78
C GLU A 314 -20.70 22.88 -14.15
N SER A 315 -20.26 22.55 -12.94
CA SER A 315 -19.27 23.31 -12.21
C SER A 315 -17.88 22.95 -12.70
N SER A 316 -16.97 23.91 -12.73
CA SER A 316 -15.58 23.68 -13.13
C SER A 316 -14.62 24.48 -12.25
N VAL A 317 -13.46 23.87 -12.03
CA VAL A 317 -12.31 24.43 -11.32
C VAL A 317 -11.08 24.11 -12.14
N ALA A 318 -10.12 25.04 -12.20
CA ALA A 318 -8.89 24.85 -12.95
C ALA A 318 -8.22 23.50 -12.59
N GLY A 319 -8.04 22.64 -13.59
CA GLY A 319 -7.39 21.33 -13.43
C GLY A 319 -8.27 20.20 -12.92
N PHE A 320 -9.57 20.44 -12.73
CA PHE A 320 -10.57 19.42 -12.36
C PHE A 320 -11.62 19.23 -13.48
N PRO A 321 -12.16 18.01 -13.63
CA PRO A 321 -13.26 17.71 -14.54
C PRO A 321 -14.52 18.48 -14.12
N THR A 322 -15.48 18.57 -15.05
CA THR A 322 -16.77 19.18 -14.74
C THR A 322 -17.52 18.33 -13.72
N PHE A 323 -18.11 18.99 -12.71
CA PHE A 323 -18.76 18.32 -11.60
C PHE A 323 -20.12 18.93 -11.26
N GLN A 324 -20.95 18.15 -10.58
CA GLN A 324 -22.19 18.58 -9.95
C GLN A 324 -21.99 18.53 -8.45
N LEU A 325 -22.39 19.61 -7.77
CA LEU A 325 -22.29 19.73 -6.32
C LEU A 325 -23.66 20.07 -5.77
N GLN A 326 -24.17 19.21 -4.90
CA GLN A 326 -25.35 19.48 -4.10
C GLN A 326 -24.92 19.60 -2.64
N VAL A 327 -25.26 20.73 -2.02
CA VAL A 327 -25.03 21.00 -0.60
C VAL A 327 -26.38 21.20 0.07
N LYS A 328 -26.67 20.49 1.14
CA LYS A 328 -27.85 20.71 1.99
C LYS A 328 -27.40 21.32 3.32
N LEU A 329 -28.03 22.42 3.69
CA LEU A 329 -27.86 23.05 4.99
C LEU A 329 -28.71 22.30 6.01
N GLY A 330 -28.06 21.66 6.98
CA GLY A 330 -28.72 21.06 8.13
C GLY A 330 -28.84 22.03 9.31
N HIS A 331 -29.68 21.70 10.30
CA HIS A 331 -29.74 22.43 11.56
C HIS A 331 -28.42 22.27 12.34
N GLY A 332 -27.67 23.36 12.50
CA GLY A 332 -26.53 23.41 13.41
C GLY A 332 -27.00 23.34 14.86
N GLN A 333 -26.75 22.22 15.53
CA GLN A 333 -26.98 22.07 16.96
C GLN A 333 -25.77 22.65 17.71
N THR A 334 -25.81 23.93 18.09
CA THR A 334 -25.08 24.60 19.20
C THR A 334 -24.68 26.04 18.86
N ALA A 335 -24.66 26.88 19.89
CA ALA A 335 -24.02 28.20 19.86
C ALA A 335 -22.52 28.02 20.19
N PRO A 336 -21.58 28.65 19.44
CA PRO A 336 -21.77 29.50 18.27
C PRO A 336 -22.18 28.70 17.01
N PHE A 337 -22.97 29.33 16.11
CA PHE A 337 -23.52 28.72 14.90
C PHE A 337 -22.42 28.13 14.00
N SER A 338 -22.24 26.81 14.07
CA SER A 338 -21.41 26.02 13.17
C SER A 338 -22.31 25.28 12.19
N PRO A 339 -22.51 25.80 10.95
CA PRO A 339 -23.36 25.14 9.97
C PRO A 339 -22.78 23.77 9.63
N LEU A 340 -23.65 22.75 9.64
CA LEU A 340 -23.36 21.42 9.13
C LEU A 340 -23.93 21.33 7.71
N LEU A 341 -23.05 21.07 6.75
CA LEU A 341 -23.37 21.01 5.34
C LEU A 341 -23.23 19.57 4.85
N ASP A 342 -24.35 18.93 4.51
CA ASP A 342 -24.29 17.64 3.80
C ASP A 342 -23.96 17.91 2.33
N PHE A 343 -22.88 17.34 1.81
CA PHE A 343 -22.51 17.48 0.41
C PHE A 343 -22.65 16.15 -0.35
N ASN A 344 -23.05 16.26 -1.61
CA ASN A 344 -22.96 15.22 -2.61
C ASN A 344 -22.28 15.83 -3.84
N LEU A 345 -21.13 15.27 -4.19
CA LEU A 345 -20.30 15.67 -5.31
C LEU A 345 -20.27 14.51 -6.31
N SER A 346 -20.60 14.79 -7.56
CA SER A 346 -20.53 13.78 -8.63
C SER A 346 -19.93 14.36 -9.88
N THR A 347 -19.11 13.59 -10.56
CA THR A 347 -18.62 13.87 -11.91
C THR A 347 -19.26 12.86 -12.88
N GLY A 348 -18.73 12.73 -14.11
CA GLY A 348 -19.22 11.72 -15.05
C GLY A 348 -19.00 10.27 -14.58
N THR A 349 -17.97 10.04 -13.77
CA THR A 349 -17.52 8.68 -13.36
C THR A 349 -17.20 8.54 -11.87
N SER A 350 -17.01 9.65 -11.15
CA SER A 350 -16.70 9.67 -9.72
C SER A 350 -17.85 10.23 -8.88
N GLN A 351 -17.96 9.80 -7.63
CA GLN A 351 -18.92 10.30 -6.65
C GLN A 351 -18.30 10.40 -5.27
N ALA A 352 -18.67 11.41 -4.49
CA ALA A 352 -18.26 11.59 -3.10
C ALA A 352 -19.40 12.22 -2.30
N GLN A 353 -19.70 11.65 -1.15
CA GLN A 353 -20.73 12.14 -0.24
C GLN A 353 -20.20 12.27 1.19
N GLY A 354 -20.67 13.29 1.89
CA GLY A 354 -20.16 13.57 3.23
C GLY A 354 -20.75 14.79 3.89
N THR A 355 -20.08 15.23 4.95
CA THR A 355 -20.44 16.41 5.74
C THR A 355 -19.28 17.38 5.82
N ILE A 356 -19.57 18.69 5.79
CA ILE A 356 -18.62 19.75 6.07
C ILE A 356 -19.14 20.52 7.29
N GLN A 357 -18.32 20.60 8.33
CA GLN A 357 -18.57 21.41 9.51
C GLN A 357 -17.60 22.60 9.50
N ILE A 358 -18.15 23.80 9.56
CA ILE A 358 -17.38 25.05 9.63
C ILE A 358 -17.12 25.37 11.11
N LYS A 359 -15.84 25.36 11.53
CA LYS A 359 -15.41 25.66 12.90
C LYS A 359 -15.16 27.16 13.08
N PRO A 360 -15.18 27.66 14.33
CA PRO A 360 -14.75 29.03 14.64
C PRO A 360 -13.35 29.32 14.07
N HIS A 361 -13.11 30.56 13.64
CA HIS A 361 -11.88 31.01 12.96
C HIS A 361 -11.66 30.49 11.52
N GLY A 362 -12.68 29.87 10.90
CA GLY A 362 -12.67 29.54 9.47
C GLY A 362 -12.03 28.19 9.13
N ASN A 363 -11.70 27.36 10.13
CA ASN A 363 -11.23 25.99 9.89
C ASN A 363 -12.39 25.08 9.46
N TYR A 364 -12.12 24.09 8.61
CA TYR A 364 -13.14 23.16 8.11
C TYR A 364 -12.84 21.73 8.57
N LEU A 365 -13.88 21.02 9.00
CA LEU A 365 -13.85 19.58 9.18
C LEU A 365 -14.70 18.95 8.08
N VAL A 366 -14.09 18.16 7.21
CA VAL A 366 -14.78 17.44 6.13
C VAL A 366 -14.78 15.95 6.45
N GLU A 367 -15.95 15.36 6.56
CA GLU A 367 -16.12 13.92 6.76
C GLU A 367 -16.71 13.31 5.49
N VAL A 368 -15.88 12.60 4.73
CA VAL A 368 -16.29 11.84 3.56
C VAL A 368 -16.83 10.50 4.06
N ARG A 369 -18.14 10.30 4.00
CA ARG A 369 -18.78 9.02 4.37
C ARG A 369 -18.43 7.96 3.37
N HIS A 370 -18.51 8.28 2.08
CA HIS A 370 -18.17 7.37 1.00
C HIS A 370 -17.74 8.18 -0.21
N ALA A 371 -16.64 7.80 -0.85
CA ALA A 371 -16.29 8.26 -2.18
C ALA A 371 -15.85 7.08 -3.05
N ASN A 372 -16.33 7.07 -4.28
CA ASN A 372 -15.87 6.17 -5.33
C ASN A 372 -15.31 7.05 -6.45
N ILE A 373 -13.99 6.99 -6.62
CA ILE A 373 -13.24 7.83 -7.55
C ILE A 373 -12.75 6.95 -8.69
N ASP A 374 -13.12 7.29 -9.91
CA ASP A 374 -12.65 6.59 -11.10
C ASP A 374 -11.15 6.85 -11.33
N ALA A 375 -10.41 5.77 -11.54
CA ALA A 375 -8.96 5.81 -11.67
C ALA A 375 -8.46 6.53 -12.93
N LYS A 376 -9.24 6.49 -14.04
CA LYS A 376 -8.89 7.19 -15.29
C LYS A 376 -9.11 8.67 -15.12
N GLU A 377 -10.22 9.06 -14.52
CA GLU A 377 -10.51 10.47 -14.22
C GLU A 377 -9.42 11.10 -13.35
N LEU A 378 -8.96 10.38 -12.31
CA LEU A 378 -7.85 10.86 -11.47
C LEU A 378 -6.53 11.01 -12.25
N GLN A 379 -6.23 10.10 -13.19
CA GLN A 379 -5.01 10.14 -14.02
C GLN A 379 -5.01 11.28 -15.04
N GLU A 380 -6.18 11.74 -15.46
CA GLU A 380 -6.34 12.84 -16.40
C GLU A 380 -6.23 14.22 -15.74
N LEU A 381 -6.38 14.29 -14.41
CA LEU A 381 -6.22 15.54 -13.65
C LEU A 381 -4.85 16.17 -13.90
N SER A 382 -4.84 17.45 -14.29
CA SER A 382 -3.59 18.16 -14.64
C SER A 382 -2.62 18.30 -13.46
N ILE A 383 -3.12 18.20 -12.22
CA ILE A 383 -2.33 18.25 -10.99
C ILE A 383 -1.70 16.88 -10.65
N VAL A 384 -2.39 15.79 -10.99
CA VAL A 384 -1.98 14.42 -10.63
C VAL A 384 -1.14 13.77 -11.73
N ARG A 385 -1.47 14.03 -12.99
CA ARG A 385 -0.79 13.49 -14.17
C ARG A 385 0.74 13.69 -14.17
N PRO A 386 1.28 14.88 -13.80
CA PRO A 386 2.73 15.09 -13.75
C PRO A 386 3.43 14.28 -12.65
N ILE A 387 2.70 13.82 -11.64
CA ILE A 387 3.23 13.03 -10.51
C ILE A 387 3.23 11.54 -10.87
N LEU A 388 2.11 11.03 -11.41
CA LEU A 388 1.97 9.59 -11.69
C LEU A 388 2.79 9.12 -12.90
N ARG A 389 2.88 9.93 -13.97
CA ARG A 389 3.50 9.52 -15.24
C ARG A 389 5.01 9.22 -15.10
N PRO A 390 5.84 10.05 -14.43
CA PRO A 390 7.26 9.74 -14.22
C PRO A 390 7.47 8.49 -13.36
N LEU A 391 6.56 8.24 -12.40
CA LEU A 391 6.64 7.09 -11.49
C LEU A 391 6.12 5.78 -12.11
N GLN A 392 5.62 5.81 -13.34
CA GLN A 392 5.00 4.66 -14.02
C GLN A 392 3.90 4.00 -13.17
N VAL A 393 3.17 4.80 -12.39
CA VAL A 393 2.05 4.32 -11.58
C VAL A 393 0.80 4.37 -12.44
N SER A 394 0.15 3.21 -12.58
CA SER A 394 -1.16 3.09 -13.21
C SER A 394 -2.19 2.68 -12.16
N LEU A 395 -3.35 3.32 -12.22
CA LEU A 395 -4.51 3.02 -11.40
C LEU A 395 -5.53 2.35 -12.34
N GLY A 396 -6.05 1.18 -11.97
CA GLY A 396 -6.87 0.37 -12.88
C GLY A 396 -8.31 0.86 -12.95
N ASP A 397 -9.06 0.64 -11.87
CA ASP A 397 -10.52 0.74 -11.90
C ASP A 397 -11.04 1.87 -11.00
N SER A 398 -10.92 1.71 -9.68
CA SER A 398 -11.57 2.62 -8.74
C SER A 398 -10.77 2.80 -7.45
N ILE A 399 -10.87 3.98 -6.86
CA ILE A 399 -10.39 4.29 -5.53
C ILE A 399 -11.61 4.54 -4.64
N LEU A 400 -11.76 3.70 -3.63
CA LEU A 400 -12.78 3.82 -2.61
C LEU A 400 -12.19 4.48 -1.37
N LEU A 401 -12.83 5.56 -0.93
CA LEU A 401 -12.58 6.18 0.38
C LEU A 401 -13.82 5.99 1.25
N ASP A 402 -13.60 5.54 2.47
CA ASP A 402 -14.67 5.31 3.44
C ASP A 402 -14.28 5.90 4.79
N GLN A 403 -15.28 6.49 5.48
CA GLN A 403 -15.11 7.13 6.78
C GLN A 403 -13.86 8.04 6.88
N THR A 404 -13.64 8.89 5.87
CA THR A 404 -12.44 9.71 5.76
C THR A 404 -12.65 11.10 6.35
N THR A 405 -11.88 11.47 7.36
CA THR A 405 -11.91 12.78 8.01
C THR A 405 -10.75 13.65 7.51
N LEU A 406 -11.05 14.89 7.08
CA LEU A 406 -10.08 15.90 6.65
C LEU A 406 -10.23 17.14 7.51
N HIS A 407 -9.14 17.57 8.14
CA HIS A 407 -9.07 18.86 8.82
C HIS A 407 -8.35 19.86 7.93
N LEU A 408 -9.07 20.89 7.49
CA LEU A 408 -8.54 21.96 6.66
C LEU A 408 -8.40 23.25 7.49
N ASN A 409 -7.32 24.00 7.26
CA ASN A 409 -7.19 25.35 7.82
C ASN A 409 -8.07 26.36 7.04
N ALA A 410 -8.09 27.61 7.50
CA ALA A 410 -8.84 28.69 6.83
C ALA A 410 -8.42 28.97 5.37
N LEU A 411 -7.22 28.53 4.95
CA LEU A 411 -6.72 28.62 3.58
C LEU A 411 -7.10 27.40 2.71
N GLY A 412 -7.70 26.37 3.31
CA GLY A 412 -8.06 25.12 2.64
C GLY A 412 -6.94 24.08 2.57
N GLU A 413 -5.84 24.26 3.31
CA GLU A 413 -4.74 23.31 3.36
C GLU A 413 -5.03 22.18 4.34
N VAL A 414 -4.70 20.94 3.95
CA VAL A 414 -4.91 19.74 4.75
C VAL A 414 -3.89 19.69 5.90
N GLN A 415 -4.39 19.82 7.13
CA GLN A 415 -3.61 19.66 8.35
C GLN A 415 -3.50 18.20 8.75
N THR A 416 -4.65 17.50 8.76
CA THR A 416 -4.73 16.07 9.01
C THR A 416 -5.74 15.42 8.09
N ALA A 417 -5.49 14.18 7.69
CA ALA A 417 -6.40 13.38 6.88
C ALA A 417 -6.30 11.92 7.29
N GLY A 418 -7.41 11.23 7.47
CA GLY A 418 -7.37 9.81 7.78
C GLY A 418 -8.67 9.09 7.54
N GLY A 419 -8.60 7.80 7.22
CA GLY A 419 -9.77 7.00 6.85
C GLY A 419 -9.38 5.65 6.28
N ARG A 420 -10.38 4.97 5.72
CA ARG A 420 -10.19 3.71 4.99
C ARG A 420 -10.03 4.00 3.50
N LEU A 421 -9.08 3.30 2.90
CA LEU A 421 -8.76 3.37 1.48
C LEU A 421 -8.82 1.96 0.91
N ALA A 422 -9.45 1.81 -0.27
CA ALA A 422 -9.26 0.65 -1.12
C ALA A 422 -9.00 1.07 -2.57
N MET A 423 -8.01 0.46 -3.22
CA MET A 423 -7.60 0.77 -4.58
C MET A 423 -7.56 -0.51 -5.42
N SER A 424 -8.38 -0.58 -6.46
CA SER A 424 -8.37 -1.70 -7.41
C SER A 424 -7.45 -1.42 -8.60
N GLY A 425 -6.78 -2.48 -9.07
CA GLY A 425 -5.90 -2.40 -10.24
C GLY A 425 -4.69 -1.48 -10.07
N LEU A 426 -4.23 -1.26 -8.83
CA LEU A 426 -2.96 -0.57 -8.58
C LEU A 426 -1.83 -1.37 -9.23
N ASN A 427 -1.13 -0.73 -10.15
CA ASN A 427 0.13 -1.23 -10.70
C ASN A 427 1.16 -0.11 -10.61
N ALA A 428 2.03 -0.23 -9.60
CA ALA A 428 3.09 0.72 -9.31
C ALA A 428 4.42 -0.03 -9.33
N LEU A 429 5.36 0.39 -10.19
CA LEU A 429 6.70 -0.20 -10.26
C LEU A 429 6.71 -1.72 -10.53
N GLY A 430 5.68 -2.25 -11.19
CA GLY A 430 5.51 -3.69 -11.44
C GLY A 430 4.85 -4.49 -10.30
N ILE A 431 4.59 -3.83 -9.16
CA ILE A 431 3.81 -4.42 -8.07
C ILE A 431 2.33 -4.23 -8.39
N SER A 432 1.63 -5.35 -8.55
CA SER A 432 0.19 -5.43 -8.76
C SER A 432 -0.37 -6.64 -8.02
N SER A 433 -1.68 -6.67 -7.80
CA SER A 433 -2.37 -7.84 -7.24
C SER A 433 -2.03 -9.11 -8.03
N ASN A 434 -2.09 -9.03 -9.36
CA ASN A 434 -1.80 -10.13 -10.27
C ASN A 434 -0.32 -10.56 -10.26
N THR A 435 0.63 -9.65 -10.01
CA THR A 435 2.06 -10.05 -9.97
C THR A 435 2.43 -10.70 -8.64
N ILE A 436 1.76 -10.34 -7.54
CA ILE A 436 1.95 -10.96 -6.22
C ILE A 436 1.20 -12.30 -6.13
N ALA A 437 -0.06 -12.33 -6.53
CA ALA A 437 -0.92 -13.50 -6.53
C ALA A 437 -1.67 -13.60 -7.86
N PRO A 438 -1.11 -14.30 -8.88
CA PRO A 438 -1.70 -14.36 -10.23
C PRO A 438 -3.09 -15.02 -10.30
N HIS A 439 -3.55 -15.63 -9.20
CA HIS A 439 -4.87 -16.25 -9.08
C HIS A 439 -5.88 -15.42 -8.26
N GLN A 440 -5.50 -14.24 -7.75
CA GLN A 440 -6.35 -13.41 -6.89
C GLN A 440 -6.21 -11.92 -7.24
N ASN A 441 -7.21 -11.36 -7.94
CA ASN A 441 -7.26 -9.92 -8.18
C ASN A 441 -7.92 -9.20 -7.00
N LEU A 442 -7.16 -8.99 -5.92
CA LEU A 442 -7.62 -8.29 -4.72
C LEU A 442 -7.16 -6.82 -4.70
N PRO A 443 -8.01 -5.88 -4.29
CA PRO A 443 -7.62 -4.48 -4.15
C PRO A 443 -6.59 -4.30 -3.04
N LEU A 444 -5.75 -3.26 -3.16
CA LEU A 444 -4.99 -2.74 -2.03
C LEU A 444 -5.99 -2.11 -1.06
N ALA A 445 -6.10 -2.60 0.17
CA ALA A 445 -6.99 -2.03 1.17
C ALA A 445 -6.23 -1.75 2.47
N GLY A 446 -6.61 -0.69 3.18
CA GLY A 446 -6.02 -0.38 4.49
C GLY A 446 -6.51 0.94 5.06
N TYR A 447 -5.84 1.39 6.12
CA TYR A 447 -6.07 2.67 6.75
C TYR A 447 -4.91 3.60 6.46
N PHE A 448 -5.21 4.86 6.19
CA PHE A 448 -4.21 5.91 6.10
C PHE A 448 -4.45 6.97 7.17
N ASN A 449 -3.35 7.54 7.67
CA ASN A 449 -3.36 8.64 8.62
C ASN A 449 -2.21 9.60 8.28
N TYR A 450 -2.58 10.74 7.74
CA TYR A 450 -1.73 11.85 7.39
C TYR A 450 -1.83 12.97 8.45
N GLN A 451 -0.68 13.45 8.90
CA GLN A 451 -0.54 14.63 9.75
C GLN A 451 0.62 15.46 9.22
N ALA A 452 0.37 16.71 8.84
CA ALA A 452 1.36 17.57 8.19
C ALA A 452 2.58 17.91 9.09
N ASP A 453 2.36 18.01 10.40
CA ASP A 453 3.35 18.37 11.42
C ASP A 453 4.14 17.16 11.97
N ARG A 454 3.70 15.94 11.64
CA ARG A 454 4.31 14.71 12.15
C ARG A 454 5.62 14.45 11.41
N SER A 455 6.73 14.61 12.13
CA SER A 455 8.08 14.27 11.67
C SER A 455 8.60 13.00 12.38
N PRO A 456 9.32 12.10 11.71
CA PRO A 456 9.75 12.16 10.30
C PRO A 456 8.73 11.57 9.30
N PHE A 457 7.64 10.96 9.79
CA PHE A 457 6.67 10.20 8.99
C PHE A 457 5.27 10.85 8.98
N PRO A 458 5.03 11.89 8.16
CA PRO A 458 3.73 12.55 8.05
C PRO A 458 2.62 11.59 7.61
N LEU A 459 2.92 10.58 6.78
CA LEU A 459 1.97 9.58 6.32
C LEU A 459 2.22 8.23 7.01
N LYS A 460 1.17 7.67 7.63
CA LYS A 460 1.16 6.29 8.12
C LYS A 460 0.08 5.48 7.43
N LEU A 461 0.45 4.29 6.99
CA LEU A 461 -0.41 3.30 6.36
C LEU A 461 -0.45 2.08 7.27
N LYS A 462 -1.64 1.72 7.75
CA LYS A 462 -1.85 0.62 8.70
C LYS A 462 -2.82 -0.40 8.14
N GLU A 463 -2.66 -1.66 8.57
CA GLU A 463 -3.45 -2.80 8.10
C GLU A 463 -3.53 -2.88 6.57
N LEU A 464 -2.43 -2.55 5.88
CA LEU A 464 -2.34 -2.71 4.45
C LEU A 464 -2.55 -4.19 4.12
N ARG A 465 -3.43 -4.45 3.16
CA ARG A 465 -3.70 -5.77 2.60
C ARG A 465 -3.59 -5.64 1.09
N PHE A 466 -2.68 -6.39 0.51
CA PHE A 466 -2.48 -6.42 -0.93
C PHE A 466 -2.23 -7.84 -1.39
N ALA A 467 -3.25 -8.43 -2.02
CA ALA A 467 -3.27 -9.86 -2.33
C ALA A 467 -2.96 -10.72 -1.08
N SER A 468 -1.87 -11.50 -1.11
CA SER A 468 -1.39 -12.34 -0.01
C SER A 468 -0.48 -11.62 0.99
N ILE A 469 -0.18 -10.34 0.77
CA ILE A 469 0.70 -9.53 1.61
C ILE A 469 -0.13 -8.67 2.57
N ARG A 470 0.29 -8.61 3.82
CA ARG A 470 -0.22 -7.70 4.85
C ARG A 470 0.91 -6.85 5.40
N GLY A 471 0.63 -5.62 5.80
CA GLY A 471 1.69 -4.81 6.37
C GLY A 471 1.29 -3.43 6.84
N GLU A 472 2.31 -2.64 7.10
CA GLU A 472 2.23 -1.24 7.49
C GLU A 472 3.43 -0.50 6.90
N ALA A 473 3.23 0.79 6.65
CA ALA A 473 4.27 1.67 6.14
C ALA A 473 4.17 3.04 6.81
N ASP A 474 5.29 3.52 7.34
CA ASP A 474 5.44 4.87 7.84
C ASP A 474 6.36 5.62 6.85
N CYS A 475 5.86 6.69 6.23
CA CYS A 475 6.49 7.30 5.06
C CYS A 475 6.69 8.80 5.22
N SER A 476 7.89 9.26 4.86
CA SER A 476 8.13 10.66 4.51
C SER A 476 7.56 10.97 3.13
N LEU A 477 7.01 12.17 2.97
CA LEU A 477 6.53 12.70 1.69
C LEU A 477 7.58 13.55 0.98
N LEU A 478 8.73 13.81 1.61
CA LEU A 478 9.81 14.57 1.03
C LEU A 478 10.66 13.68 0.10
N PRO A 479 11.13 14.19 -1.06
CA PRO A 479 12.11 13.48 -1.88
C PRO A 479 13.34 13.11 -1.06
N GLY A 480 13.77 11.84 -1.10
CA GLY A 480 14.88 11.36 -0.30
C GLY A 480 14.59 11.19 1.20
N GLY A 481 13.36 11.40 1.64
CA GLY A 481 12.98 11.25 3.05
C GLY A 481 12.96 9.78 3.52
N PRO A 482 12.95 9.54 4.84
CA PRO A 482 12.96 8.20 5.40
C PRO A 482 11.62 7.48 5.21
N PHE A 483 11.66 6.15 5.18
CA PHE A 483 10.49 5.29 5.27
C PHE A 483 10.80 4.05 6.10
N VAL A 484 9.77 3.52 6.75
CA VAL A 484 9.77 2.23 7.45
C VAL A 484 8.64 1.38 6.88
N LEU A 485 8.96 0.15 6.53
CA LEU A 485 8.05 -0.79 5.90
C LEU A 485 8.09 -2.11 6.67
N ASN A 486 6.92 -2.62 7.06
CA ASN A 486 6.77 -3.93 7.68
C ASN A 486 5.75 -4.73 6.87
N LEU A 487 6.20 -5.80 6.22
CA LEU A 487 5.39 -6.65 5.37
C LEU A 487 5.44 -8.09 5.88
N SER A 488 4.34 -8.80 5.76
CA SER A 488 4.22 -10.22 6.07
C SER A 488 3.26 -10.89 5.08
N GLY A 489 3.61 -12.07 4.58
CA GLY A 489 2.72 -12.80 3.69
C GLY A 489 3.44 -13.73 2.74
N GLU A 490 2.68 -14.34 1.85
CA GLU A 490 3.22 -15.13 0.74
C GLU A 490 3.53 -14.17 -0.40
N ILE A 491 4.77 -14.18 -0.87
CA ILE A 491 5.22 -13.29 -1.94
C ILE A 491 5.63 -14.19 -3.09
N ALA A 492 5.15 -13.90 -4.30
CA ALA A 492 5.73 -14.49 -5.50
C ALA A 492 6.97 -13.66 -5.88
N PRO A 493 8.20 -14.19 -5.79
CA PRO A 493 9.39 -13.41 -6.08
C PRO A 493 9.38 -12.59 -7.38
N GLY A 494 8.77 -13.11 -8.44
CA GLY A 494 8.63 -12.39 -9.71
C GLY A 494 7.93 -11.04 -9.59
N SER A 495 7.15 -10.81 -8.53
CA SER A 495 6.47 -9.53 -8.27
C SER A 495 7.42 -8.37 -8.01
N LEU A 496 8.68 -8.66 -7.65
CA LEU A 496 9.70 -7.66 -7.31
C LEU A 496 10.75 -7.47 -8.41
N ASP A 497 10.63 -8.17 -9.55
CA ASP A 497 11.63 -8.18 -10.63
C ASP A 497 11.97 -6.77 -11.15
N ARG A 498 10.97 -5.89 -11.26
CA ARG A 498 11.18 -4.51 -11.73
C ARG A 498 11.79 -3.59 -10.68
N ILE A 499 11.66 -3.92 -9.40
CA ILE A 499 12.16 -3.10 -8.29
C ILE A 499 13.61 -3.46 -8.00
N LEU A 500 13.88 -4.77 -7.90
CA LEU A 500 15.18 -5.28 -7.50
C LEU A 500 16.07 -5.56 -8.72
N GLY A 501 15.50 -5.79 -9.90
CA GLY A 501 16.26 -5.89 -11.15
C GLY A 501 16.99 -7.23 -11.34
N ASN A 502 18.02 -7.22 -12.17
CA ASN A 502 18.66 -8.44 -12.68
C ASN A 502 19.27 -9.34 -11.60
N TRP A 503 19.79 -8.77 -10.50
CA TRP A 503 20.38 -9.59 -9.43
C TRP A 503 19.32 -10.46 -8.74
N TRP A 504 18.10 -9.93 -8.57
CA TRP A 504 16.98 -10.64 -7.96
C TRP A 504 16.45 -11.72 -8.90
N ILE A 505 16.26 -11.38 -10.18
CA ILE A 505 15.89 -12.35 -11.22
C ILE A 505 16.94 -13.48 -11.28
N GLY A 506 18.22 -13.11 -11.24
CA GLY A 506 19.35 -14.05 -11.21
C GLY A 506 19.33 -14.96 -9.99
N LEU A 507 19.09 -14.41 -8.79
CA LEU A 507 18.96 -15.16 -7.55
C LEU A 507 17.88 -16.24 -7.68
N TRP A 508 16.65 -15.87 -8.06
CA TRP A 508 15.54 -16.83 -8.10
C TRP A 508 15.63 -17.87 -9.22
N LYS A 509 16.47 -17.66 -10.24
CA LYS A 509 16.83 -18.73 -11.20
C LYS A 509 17.60 -19.87 -10.52
N LEU A 510 18.31 -19.60 -9.42
CA LEU A 510 19.00 -20.61 -8.62
C LEU A 510 18.03 -21.39 -7.71
N PHE A 511 16.79 -20.89 -7.55
CA PHE A 511 15.75 -21.46 -6.69
C PHE A 511 14.47 -21.85 -7.48
N PRO A 512 14.50 -22.84 -8.39
CA PRO A 512 13.27 -23.42 -8.93
C PRO A 512 12.38 -23.90 -7.77
N ARG A 513 11.17 -23.34 -7.68
CA ARG A 513 10.26 -23.53 -6.54
C ARG A 513 8.95 -24.15 -6.97
N TYR A 514 8.38 -25.00 -6.12
CA TYR A 514 7.03 -25.54 -6.28
C TYR A 514 5.98 -24.70 -5.53
N GLU A 515 6.38 -24.02 -4.46
CA GLU A 515 5.52 -23.18 -3.62
C GLU A 515 6.10 -21.76 -3.45
N ASN A 516 5.25 -20.77 -3.22
CA ASN A 516 5.71 -19.39 -2.97
C ASN A 516 6.27 -19.25 -1.54
N PRO A 517 7.38 -18.51 -1.36
CA PRO A 517 7.93 -18.25 -0.04
C PRO A 517 6.98 -17.40 0.81
N ARG A 518 6.94 -17.71 2.10
CA ARG A 518 6.31 -16.86 3.10
C ARG A 518 7.38 -16.01 3.76
N ALA A 519 7.22 -14.69 3.75
CA ALA A 519 8.21 -13.76 4.26
C ALA A 519 7.59 -12.81 5.28
N VAL A 520 8.36 -12.47 6.31
CA VAL A 520 8.17 -11.31 7.18
C VAL A 520 9.38 -10.42 6.98
N ILE A 521 9.18 -9.19 6.54
CA ILE A 521 10.25 -8.27 6.12
C ILE A 521 10.01 -6.92 6.77
N PHE A 522 11.03 -6.42 7.44
CA PHE A 522 11.15 -5.07 7.95
C PHE A 522 12.24 -4.34 7.15
N VAL A 523 11.92 -3.16 6.63
CA VAL A 523 12.86 -2.30 5.90
C VAL A 523 12.80 -0.89 6.47
N GLU A 524 13.97 -0.34 6.78
CA GLU A 524 14.14 1.07 7.12
C GLU A 524 15.18 1.67 6.16
N SER A 525 14.77 2.67 5.38
CA SER A 525 15.65 3.30 4.38
C SER A 525 15.14 4.70 4.02
N HIS A 526 15.74 5.31 3.00
CA HIS A 526 15.36 6.60 2.44
C HIS A 526 14.96 6.43 0.97
N TRP A 527 13.99 7.22 0.51
CA TRP A 527 13.52 7.14 -0.88
C TRP A 527 14.66 7.36 -1.89
N GLY A 528 14.95 6.37 -2.72
CA GLY A 528 16.02 6.43 -3.72
C GLY A 528 17.43 6.15 -3.19
N ALA A 529 17.59 5.84 -1.90
CA ALA A 529 18.87 5.41 -1.36
C ALA A 529 19.20 3.97 -1.77
N PRO A 530 20.44 3.66 -2.17
CA PRO A 530 20.85 2.30 -2.52
C PRO A 530 21.07 1.40 -1.28
N THR A 531 21.11 1.98 -0.09
CA THR A 531 21.40 1.30 1.17
C THR A 531 20.32 1.56 2.22
N GLY A 532 20.05 0.55 3.03
CA GLY A 532 19.05 0.59 4.10
C GLY A 532 19.27 -0.55 5.10
N ILE A 533 18.51 -0.53 6.19
CA ILE A 533 18.43 -1.64 7.14
C ILE A 533 17.31 -2.56 6.63
N THR A 534 17.61 -3.83 6.45
CA THR A 534 16.63 -4.85 6.05
C THR A 534 16.75 -6.02 6.99
N GLN A 535 15.67 -6.31 7.70
CA GLN A 535 15.54 -7.47 8.56
C GLN A 535 14.40 -8.34 8.06
N GLY A 536 14.53 -9.65 8.16
CA GLY A 536 13.42 -10.49 7.77
C GLY A 536 13.61 -11.95 8.09
N ARG A 537 12.51 -12.69 7.94
CA ARG A 537 12.47 -14.15 8.02
C ARG A 537 11.68 -14.67 6.83
N VAL A 538 12.27 -15.59 6.09
CA VAL A 538 11.67 -16.23 4.91
C VAL A 538 11.58 -17.72 5.16
N GLU A 539 10.39 -18.27 4.98
CA GLU A 539 10.14 -19.70 5.00
C GLU A 539 10.03 -20.22 3.57
N LEU A 540 10.89 -21.17 3.24
CA LEU A 540 10.91 -21.88 1.97
C LEU A 540 10.43 -23.31 2.20
N LYS A 541 9.66 -23.83 1.24
CA LYS A 541 9.20 -25.22 1.20
C LYS A 541 9.36 -25.76 -0.21
N ASN A 542 9.72 -27.03 -0.33
CA ASN A 542 9.81 -27.78 -1.59
C ASN A 542 10.52 -26.96 -2.69
N PHE A 543 11.83 -26.77 -2.55
CA PHE A 543 12.61 -25.97 -3.47
C PHE A 543 13.87 -26.71 -3.90
N ILE A 544 14.36 -26.36 -5.09
CA ILE A 544 15.65 -26.81 -5.58
C ILE A 544 16.62 -25.65 -5.42
N PHE A 545 17.79 -25.88 -4.83
CA PHE A 545 18.85 -24.89 -4.75
C PHE A 545 20.10 -25.42 -5.44
N LEU A 546 20.61 -24.69 -6.43
CA LEU A 546 21.78 -25.09 -7.22
C LEU A 546 21.72 -26.55 -7.73
N GLY A 547 20.52 -27.00 -8.10
CA GLY A 547 20.27 -28.36 -8.61
C GLY A 547 20.04 -29.42 -7.52
N ALA A 548 20.24 -29.13 -6.23
CA ALA A 548 19.95 -30.05 -5.13
C ALA A 548 18.56 -29.80 -4.53
N PRO A 549 17.78 -30.85 -4.20
CA PRO A 549 16.45 -30.70 -3.61
C PRO A 549 16.52 -30.40 -2.11
N PHE A 550 15.62 -29.55 -1.63
CA PHE A 550 15.41 -29.22 -0.22
C PHE A 550 13.91 -29.23 0.12
N ARG A 551 13.56 -29.80 1.27
CA ARG A 551 12.17 -29.86 1.76
C ARG A 551 11.74 -28.53 2.39
N SER A 552 12.60 -27.93 3.19
CA SER A 552 12.28 -26.70 3.91
C SER A 552 13.53 -25.94 4.32
N ALA A 553 13.39 -24.64 4.50
CA ALA A 553 14.39 -23.80 5.13
C ALA A 553 13.74 -22.58 5.78
N THR A 554 14.24 -22.18 6.95
CA THR A 554 13.95 -20.87 7.53
C THR A 554 15.18 -19.99 7.38
N VAL A 555 15.06 -18.92 6.62
CA VAL A 555 16.15 -17.98 6.33
C VAL A 555 15.90 -16.69 7.09
N SER A 556 16.80 -16.31 8.00
CA SER A 556 16.78 -14.99 8.63
C SER A 556 17.75 -14.05 7.93
N ILE A 557 17.34 -12.81 7.67
CA ILE A 557 18.14 -11.79 7.00
C ILE A 557 18.30 -10.62 7.97
N ASP A 558 19.53 -10.13 8.12
CA ASP A 558 19.86 -8.87 8.79
C ASP A 558 20.94 -8.17 7.97
N ALA A 559 20.55 -7.14 7.23
CA ALA A 559 21.40 -6.44 6.29
C ALA A 559 21.40 -4.94 6.58
N ASN A 560 22.59 -4.34 6.52
CA ASN A 560 22.80 -2.90 6.59
C ASN A 560 23.91 -2.49 5.59
N ALA A 561 24.29 -1.20 5.61
CA ALA A 561 25.29 -0.66 4.68
C ALA A 561 26.70 -1.28 4.82
N GLN A 562 27.03 -1.90 5.95
CA GLN A 562 28.36 -2.46 6.22
C GLN A 562 28.39 -3.98 6.11
N LYS A 563 27.28 -4.66 6.43
CA LYS A 563 27.24 -6.11 6.58
C LYS A 563 25.88 -6.66 6.14
N THR A 564 25.90 -7.83 5.50
CA THR A 564 24.72 -8.67 5.32
C THR A 564 24.94 -10.00 6.03
N PHE A 565 24.07 -10.32 6.98
CA PHE A 565 24.02 -11.58 7.68
C PHE A 565 22.77 -12.36 7.24
N ILE A 566 22.99 -13.60 6.82
CA ILE A 566 21.94 -14.56 6.50
C ILE A 566 22.10 -15.73 7.46
N GLY A 567 21.09 -15.98 8.29
CA GLY A 567 20.99 -17.19 9.10
C GLY A 567 20.18 -18.24 8.35
N LEU A 568 20.71 -19.45 8.25
CA LEU A 568 20.06 -20.60 7.66
C LEU A 568 19.68 -21.54 8.80
N HIS A 569 18.38 -21.72 9.03
CA HIS A 569 17.86 -22.52 10.12
C HIS A 569 17.07 -23.69 9.54
N GLN A 570 17.36 -24.89 10.04
CA GLN A 570 16.69 -26.14 9.68
C GLN A 570 16.61 -26.34 8.15
N LEU A 571 17.73 -26.12 7.45
CA LEU A 571 17.84 -26.36 6.02
C LEU A 571 17.80 -27.87 5.77
N ALA A 572 16.60 -28.39 5.53
CA ALA A 572 16.32 -29.81 5.37
C ALA A 572 16.56 -30.23 3.92
N GLY A 573 17.63 -30.97 3.66
CA GLY A 573 18.01 -31.41 2.32
C GLY A 573 17.33 -32.69 1.89
N GLY A 574 17.31 -32.94 0.59
CA GLY A 574 16.79 -34.16 0.00
C GLY A 574 15.27 -34.22 -0.11
N SER A 575 14.73 -35.42 -0.29
CA SER A 575 13.29 -35.68 -0.40
C SER A 575 12.73 -36.40 0.83
N GLU A 576 13.59 -37.00 1.65
CA GLU A 576 13.21 -37.81 2.81
C GLU A 576 13.85 -37.33 4.11
N ALA A 577 13.18 -37.50 5.26
CA ALA A 577 13.70 -37.04 6.55
C ALA A 577 15.12 -37.55 6.88
N LYS A 578 15.50 -38.74 6.39
CA LYS A 578 16.83 -39.36 6.57
C LYS A 578 17.97 -38.62 5.83
N ASP A 579 17.63 -37.72 4.93
CA ASP A 579 18.59 -36.93 4.15
C ASP A 579 19.25 -35.80 4.97
N GLY A 580 18.77 -35.60 6.20
CA GLY A 580 19.37 -34.71 7.18
C GLY A 580 19.04 -33.24 7.01
N GLN A 581 19.60 -32.42 7.89
CA GLN A 581 19.43 -30.97 7.90
C GLN A 581 20.69 -30.27 8.39
N VAL A 582 20.84 -28.99 8.02
CA VAL A 582 21.92 -28.13 8.53
C VAL A 582 21.38 -26.81 9.06
N ASP A 583 22.06 -26.30 10.08
CA ASP A 583 21.98 -24.93 10.56
C ASP A 583 23.27 -24.19 10.22
N GLY A 584 23.19 -22.89 9.99
CA GLY A 584 24.38 -22.15 9.58
C GLY A 584 24.17 -20.68 9.33
N THR A 585 25.22 -20.03 8.85
CA THR A 585 25.22 -18.60 8.53
C THR A 585 25.98 -18.32 7.25
N ALA A 586 25.58 -17.28 6.53
CA ALA A 586 26.30 -16.69 5.42
C ALA A 586 26.45 -15.18 5.66
N ILE A 587 27.69 -14.69 5.61
CA ILE A 587 28.04 -13.32 6.00
C ILE A 587 28.80 -12.63 4.88
N TRP A 588 28.29 -11.46 4.47
CA TRP A 588 29.01 -10.51 3.63
C TRP A 588 29.44 -9.30 4.46
N ASP A 589 30.68 -8.88 4.28
CA ASP A 589 31.33 -7.71 4.85
C ASP A 589 31.62 -6.71 3.73
N TRP A 590 30.68 -5.78 3.53
CA TRP A 590 30.72 -4.77 2.46
C TRP A 590 31.77 -3.68 2.71
N SER A 591 32.47 -3.68 3.86
CA SER A 591 33.64 -2.82 4.06
C SER A 591 34.82 -3.24 3.17
N LYS A 592 34.85 -4.49 2.71
CA LYS A 592 35.87 -5.04 1.81
C LYS A 592 35.44 -4.92 0.35
N LYS A 593 36.41 -4.81 -0.56
CA LYS A 593 36.16 -4.65 -2.00
C LYS A 593 36.21 -5.98 -2.75
N GLY A 594 35.34 -6.12 -3.75
CA GLY A 594 35.34 -7.24 -4.68
C GLY A 594 35.04 -8.59 -3.99
N PRO A 595 35.67 -9.70 -4.39
CA PRO A 595 35.35 -11.04 -3.88
C PRO A 595 35.66 -11.23 -2.39
N LEU A 596 36.50 -10.37 -1.80
CA LEU A 596 36.80 -10.40 -0.35
C LEU A 596 35.62 -9.94 0.52
N ALA A 597 34.59 -9.34 -0.09
CA ALA A 597 33.38 -8.92 0.62
C ALA A 597 32.52 -10.10 1.10
N GLY A 598 32.69 -11.31 0.58
CA GLY A 598 31.87 -12.44 1.00
C GLY A 598 31.35 -13.31 -0.15
N PRO A 599 30.59 -14.38 0.17
CA PRO A 599 30.18 -14.75 1.53
C PRO A 599 31.24 -15.54 2.30
N THR A 600 31.25 -15.38 3.63
CA THR A 600 31.75 -16.42 4.56
C THR A 600 30.56 -17.29 4.95
N ILE A 601 30.61 -18.59 4.68
CA ILE A 601 29.53 -19.54 4.95
C ILE A 601 30.00 -20.55 5.99
N GLN A 602 29.18 -20.82 7.00
CA GLN A 602 29.40 -21.87 7.99
C GLN A 602 28.12 -22.67 8.14
N LEU A 603 28.15 -23.98 7.86
CA LEU A 603 27.03 -24.90 8.04
C LEU A 603 27.45 -26.05 8.96
N HIS A 604 26.52 -26.50 9.80
CA HIS A 604 26.68 -27.63 10.69
C HIS A 604 25.37 -28.42 10.80
N GLY A 605 25.45 -29.74 10.83
CA GLY A 605 24.30 -30.61 11.02
C GLY A 605 24.60 -32.04 10.61
N ASP A 606 23.63 -32.71 10.00
CA ASP A 606 23.71 -34.10 9.55
C ASP A 606 23.25 -34.28 8.09
N LEU A 607 23.51 -33.26 7.26
CA LEU A 607 23.15 -33.27 5.85
C LEU A 607 23.97 -34.32 5.08
N GLN A 608 23.29 -35.17 4.30
CA GLN A 608 23.96 -36.18 3.49
C GLN A 608 24.98 -35.53 2.52
N PRO A 609 26.22 -36.07 2.41
CA PRO A 609 27.29 -35.46 1.62
C PRO A 609 26.94 -35.22 0.14
N TRP A 610 26.12 -36.10 -0.44
CA TRP A 610 25.71 -35.99 -1.84
C TRP A 610 24.90 -34.72 -2.13
N ILE A 611 24.16 -34.19 -1.15
CA ILE A 611 23.33 -32.98 -1.31
C ILE A 611 24.22 -31.75 -1.42
N ALA A 612 25.18 -31.62 -0.49
CA ALA A 612 26.16 -30.54 -0.51
C ALA A 612 27.03 -30.60 -1.78
N ALA A 613 27.45 -31.80 -2.18
CA ALA A 613 28.21 -32.01 -3.41
C ALA A 613 27.41 -31.64 -4.67
N GLN A 614 26.11 -31.98 -4.72
CA GLN A 614 25.24 -31.66 -5.85
C GLN A 614 25.08 -30.15 -6.08
N CYS A 615 25.08 -29.33 -5.03
CA CYS A 615 25.07 -27.87 -5.14
C CYS A 615 26.33 -27.31 -5.84
N GLY A 616 27.48 -27.96 -5.69
CA GLY A 616 28.74 -27.53 -6.31
C GLY A 616 28.96 -28.14 -7.69
N ASN A 617 28.74 -29.45 -7.81
CA ASN A 617 28.85 -30.19 -9.05
C ASN A 617 27.83 -31.36 -9.09
N PRO A 618 26.87 -31.34 -10.02
CA PRO A 618 25.84 -32.39 -10.12
C PRO A 618 26.38 -33.81 -10.33
N GLU A 619 27.47 -33.99 -11.10
CA GLU A 619 28.07 -35.30 -11.37
C GLU A 619 28.71 -35.90 -10.11
N LEU A 620 29.38 -35.05 -9.32
CA LEU A 620 29.95 -35.42 -8.02
C LEU A 620 28.84 -35.82 -7.04
N GLY A 621 27.77 -35.04 -6.97
CA GLY A 621 26.60 -35.34 -6.15
C GLY A 621 25.99 -36.69 -6.50
N GLN A 622 25.84 -37.00 -7.80
CA GLN A 622 25.30 -38.29 -8.23
C GLN A 622 26.21 -39.48 -7.85
N SER A 623 27.52 -39.30 -7.95
CA SER A 623 28.51 -40.34 -7.57
C SER A 623 28.49 -40.65 -6.08
N LEU A 624 28.20 -39.64 -5.24
CA LEU A 624 28.14 -39.76 -3.78
C LEU A 624 26.81 -40.29 -3.24
N LYS A 625 25.76 -40.43 -4.05
CA LYS A 625 24.46 -40.98 -3.58
C LYS A 625 24.56 -42.41 -3.02
N GLY A 626 25.58 -43.16 -3.43
CA GLY A 626 25.85 -44.50 -2.87
C GLY A 626 26.34 -44.47 -1.43
N LEU A 627 26.83 -43.33 -0.93
CA LEU A 627 27.22 -43.15 0.47
C LEU A 627 26.01 -42.71 1.28
N ALA A 628 25.41 -43.65 2.01
CA ALA A 628 24.26 -43.41 2.88
C ALA A 628 24.68 -43.46 4.34
N LEU A 629 24.75 -42.29 4.98
CA LEU A 629 25.12 -42.15 6.39
C LEU A 629 23.88 -42.23 7.30
N PRO A 630 24.01 -42.76 8.53
CA PRO A 630 22.92 -42.79 9.50
C PRO A 630 22.53 -41.37 9.96
N ALA A 631 21.33 -41.23 10.51
CA ALA A 631 20.91 -39.99 11.16
C ALA A 631 21.85 -39.65 12.33
N GLY A 632 22.19 -38.37 12.50
CA GLY A 632 23.10 -37.91 13.56
C GLY A 632 24.60 -38.02 13.26
N HIS A 633 25.01 -38.26 12.00
CA HIS A 633 26.39 -38.04 11.58
C HIS A 633 26.72 -36.54 11.62
N GLU A 634 27.99 -36.18 11.84
CA GLU A 634 28.40 -34.78 11.83
C GLU A 634 28.81 -34.35 10.43
N PHE A 635 28.20 -33.28 9.95
CA PHE A 635 28.56 -32.54 8.76
C PHE A 635 28.94 -31.12 9.17
N HIS A 636 30.09 -30.65 8.69
CA HIS A 636 30.54 -29.27 8.82
C HIS A 636 31.03 -28.76 7.47
N LEU A 637 30.63 -27.54 7.10
CA LEU A 637 31.12 -26.86 5.90
C LEU A 637 31.47 -25.42 6.25
N GLU A 638 32.68 -25.01 5.94
CA GLU A 638 33.17 -23.64 6.04
C GLU A 638 33.65 -23.17 4.67
N ILE A 639 33.12 -22.06 4.18
CA ILE A 639 33.56 -21.39 2.96
C ILE A 639 34.01 -20.00 3.35
N THR A 640 35.26 -19.65 3.03
CA THR A 640 35.81 -18.32 3.29
C THR A 640 36.17 -17.62 1.97
N PRO A 641 35.99 -16.30 1.88
CA PRO A 641 36.39 -15.53 0.70
C PRO A 641 37.89 -15.67 0.43
N GLY A 642 38.25 -15.94 -0.82
CA GLY A 642 39.62 -16.07 -1.29
C GLY A 642 39.78 -15.54 -2.72
N SER A 643 41.01 -15.28 -3.14
CA SER A 643 41.36 -14.86 -4.51
C SER A 643 42.50 -15.76 -5.01
N PRO A 644 42.36 -16.44 -6.17
CA PRO A 644 41.34 -16.28 -7.21
C PRO A 644 40.01 -17.03 -6.99
N SER A 645 39.91 -17.88 -5.97
CA SER A 645 38.73 -18.72 -5.65
C SER A 645 38.51 -18.79 -4.14
N PRO A 646 37.27 -19.07 -3.67
CA PRO A 646 36.99 -19.23 -2.24
C PRO A 646 37.69 -20.46 -1.67
N ASN A 647 38.08 -20.40 -0.40
CA ASN A 647 38.60 -21.57 0.31
C ASN A 647 37.42 -22.33 0.90
N VAL A 648 37.35 -23.63 0.63
CA VAL A 648 36.32 -24.53 1.14
C VAL A 648 36.96 -25.52 2.10
N ARG A 649 36.37 -25.70 3.27
CA ARG A 649 36.68 -26.78 4.21
C ARG A 649 35.40 -27.54 4.54
N ALA A 650 35.35 -28.83 4.29
CA ALA A 650 34.23 -29.67 4.68
C ALA A 650 34.74 -30.84 5.53
N LYS A 651 34.01 -31.19 6.58
CA LYS A 651 34.28 -32.35 7.41
C LYS A 651 33.01 -33.16 7.56
N VAL A 652 33.12 -34.47 7.36
CA VAL A 652 32.03 -35.42 7.57
C VAL A 652 32.55 -36.53 8.47
N SER A 653 31.84 -36.82 9.56
CA SER A 653 32.21 -37.92 10.44
C SER A 653 31.02 -38.72 10.93
N SER A 654 31.17 -40.04 10.97
CA SER A 654 30.15 -40.98 11.44
C SER A 654 30.80 -42.12 12.20
N ALA A 655 30.56 -42.19 13.50
CA ALA A 655 31.00 -43.32 14.33
C ALA A 655 30.12 -44.57 14.16
N GLY A 656 28.88 -44.40 13.70
CA GLY A 656 27.91 -45.48 13.53
C GLY A 656 28.08 -46.26 12.23
N ASP A 657 27.36 -47.39 12.17
CA ASP A 657 27.26 -48.24 10.99
C ASP A 657 26.59 -47.48 9.84
N PHE A 658 27.19 -47.53 8.66
CA PHE A 658 26.67 -46.89 7.45
C PHE A 658 26.87 -47.80 6.23
N THR A 659 26.35 -47.37 5.08
CA THR A 659 26.50 -48.10 3.83
C THR A 659 27.24 -47.26 2.81
N ALA A 660 28.39 -47.75 2.34
CA ALA A 660 29.15 -47.16 1.24
C ALA A 660 28.95 -48.01 -0.02
N TRP A 661 28.16 -47.52 -0.97
CA TRP A 661 27.80 -48.22 -2.21
C TRP A 661 27.31 -49.66 -1.97
N GLY A 662 26.47 -49.84 -0.94
CA GLY A 662 25.89 -51.14 -0.58
C GLY A 662 26.77 -52.04 0.30
N ILE A 663 27.94 -51.57 0.74
CA ILE A 663 28.82 -52.30 1.66
C ILE A 663 28.67 -51.76 3.08
N PRO A 664 28.52 -52.63 4.09
CA PRO A 664 28.55 -52.24 5.49
C PRO A 664 29.92 -51.63 5.86
N SER A 665 29.89 -50.42 6.39
CA SER A 665 31.08 -49.66 6.77
C SER A 665 30.89 -48.98 8.13
N ARG A 666 32.00 -48.62 8.80
CA ARG A 666 32.01 -47.97 10.12
C ARG A 666 33.05 -46.86 10.20
N ASN A 667 32.93 -46.00 11.21
CA ASN A 667 33.97 -45.03 11.59
C ASN A 667 34.47 -44.15 10.43
N LEU A 668 33.56 -43.49 9.70
CA LEU A 668 33.94 -42.55 8.65
C LEU A 668 34.50 -41.27 9.26
N SER A 669 35.65 -40.82 8.74
CA SER A 669 36.17 -39.47 8.90
C SER A 669 36.68 -38.98 7.55
N LEU A 670 35.96 -38.03 6.96
CA LEU A 670 36.25 -37.38 5.68
C LEU A 670 36.54 -35.89 5.94
N ALA A 671 37.67 -35.41 5.43
CA ALA A 671 38.05 -34.00 5.43
C ALA A 671 38.35 -33.56 3.99
N ILE A 672 37.79 -32.43 3.59
CA ILE A 672 37.96 -31.82 2.28
C ILE A 672 38.45 -30.40 2.49
N GLU A 673 39.55 -30.03 1.84
CA GLU A 673 40.07 -28.67 1.87
C GLU A 673 40.41 -28.20 0.46
N THR A 674 40.12 -26.95 0.14
CA THR A 674 40.52 -26.31 -1.11
C THR A 674 41.58 -25.24 -0.85
N GLN A 675 42.72 -25.35 -1.52
CA GLN A 675 43.78 -24.35 -1.54
C GLN A 675 43.93 -23.81 -2.97
N GLY A 676 43.37 -22.63 -3.24
CA GLY A 676 43.31 -22.07 -4.60
C GLY A 676 42.44 -22.92 -5.53
N LYS A 677 43.02 -23.52 -6.57
CA LYS A 677 42.33 -24.43 -7.50
C LYS A 677 42.50 -25.92 -7.17
N VAL A 678 43.26 -26.25 -6.13
CA VAL A 678 43.61 -27.64 -5.79
C VAL A 678 42.72 -28.13 -4.66
N LEU A 679 42.10 -29.30 -4.85
CA LEU A 679 41.31 -30.00 -3.85
C LEU A 679 42.20 -31.01 -3.13
N LYS A 680 42.14 -31.02 -1.80
CA LYS A 680 42.71 -32.04 -0.93
C LYS A 680 41.56 -32.78 -0.25
N VAL A 681 41.50 -34.09 -0.40
CA VAL A 681 40.53 -34.96 0.27
C VAL A 681 41.29 -35.97 1.09
N GLU A 682 40.95 -36.13 2.36
CA GLU A 682 41.48 -37.16 3.24
C GLU A 682 40.30 -37.93 3.83
N THR A 683 40.36 -39.25 3.77
CA THR A 683 39.29 -40.13 4.25
C THR A 683 39.87 -41.32 4.97
N THR A 684 39.29 -41.64 6.11
CA THR A 684 39.51 -42.90 6.81
C THR A 684 38.16 -43.52 7.12
N LEU A 685 38.02 -44.82 6.90
CA LEU A 685 36.81 -45.57 7.24
C LEU A 685 37.13 -47.06 7.40
N GLU A 686 36.27 -47.78 8.12
CA GLU A 686 36.30 -49.24 8.16
C GLU A 686 35.41 -49.78 7.03
N LEU A 687 36.01 -50.44 6.04
CA LEU A 687 35.36 -50.98 4.86
C LEU A 687 35.55 -52.50 4.85
N ALA A 688 34.47 -53.26 4.64
CA ALA A 688 34.56 -54.72 4.53
C ALA A 688 35.33 -55.36 5.71
N GLY A 689 35.09 -54.86 6.94
CA GLY A 689 35.75 -55.34 8.17
C GLY A 689 37.21 -54.91 8.39
N GLY A 690 37.84 -54.23 7.42
CA GLY A 690 39.23 -53.75 7.52
C GLY A 690 39.35 -52.22 7.54
N LYS A 691 40.55 -51.69 7.79
CA LYS A 691 40.82 -50.24 7.78
C LYS A 691 41.15 -49.76 6.37
N THR A 692 40.52 -48.67 5.95
CA THR A 692 40.74 -48.02 4.66
C THR A 692 41.13 -46.57 4.86
N ALA A 693 42.20 -46.12 4.22
CA ALA A 693 42.60 -44.73 4.12
C ALA A 693 42.72 -44.32 2.65
N LEU A 694 42.15 -43.18 2.30
CA LEU A 694 42.20 -42.59 0.96
C LEU A 694 42.58 -41.12 1.07
N SER A 695 43.62 -40.72 0.35
CA SER A 695 43.99 -39.32 0.16
C SER A 695 43.94 -38.97 -1.32
N LEU A 696 43.31 -37.85 -1.68
CA LEU A 696 43.28 -37.29 -3.04
C LEU A 696 43.83 -35.87 -3.03
N PHE A 697 44.65 -35.54 -4.02
CA PHE A 697 45.22 -34.21 -4.21
C PHE A 697 45.21 -33.83 -5.69
N GLY A 698 44.52 -32.76 -6.07
CA GLY A 698 44.46 -32.30 -7.46
C GLY A 698 43.07 -31.84 -7.90
N ASP A 699 42.77 -32.01 -9.20
CA ASP A 699 41.42 -31.85 -9.74
C ASP A 699 40.72 -33.21 -9.73
N PRO A 700 39.68 -33.41 -8.91
CA PRO A 700 39.03 -34.72 -8.73
C PRO A 700 38.44 -35.29 -10.02
N LEU A 701 38.03 -34.44 -10.98
CA LEU A 701 37.34 -34.90 -12.18
C LEU A 701 38.30 -35.28 -13.30
N HIS A 702 39.36 -34.50 -13.50
CA HIS A 702 40.27 -34.68 -14.64
C HIS A 702 41.50 -35.51 -14.28
N GLN A 703 42.25 -35.11 -13.27
CA GLN A 703 43.49 -35.75 -12.87
C GLN A 703 43.84 -35.38 -11.43
N SER A 704 43.75 -36.36 -10.52
CA SER A 704 44.16 -36.24 -9.12
C SER A 704 45.19 -37.28 -8.76
N ASP A 705 46.20 -36.87 -8.02
CA ASP A 705 47.07 -37.80 -7.31
C ASP A 705 46.25 -38.46 -6.20
N PHE A 706 46.38 -39.77 -6.03
CA PHE A 706 45.70 -40.53 -4.99
C PHE A 706 46.67 -41.45 -4.25
N VAL A 707 46.37 -41.68 -2.98
CA VAL A 707 46.99 -42.70 -2.13
C VAL A 707 45.87 -43.49 -1.47
N LEU A 708 45.80 -44.79 -1.74
CA LEU A 708 44.85 -45.73 -1.17
C LEU A 708 45.60 -46.77 -0.34
N SER A 709 45.19 -46.96 0.91
CA SER A 709 45.69 -48.02 1.79
C SER A 709 44.51 -48.81 2.34
N LEU A 710 44.51 -50.12 2.08
CA LEU A 710 43.57 -51.10 2.62
C LEU A 710 44.35 -52.01 3.55
N GLN A 711 43.81 -52.28 4.73
CA GLN A 711 44.41 -53.17 5.72
C GLN A 711 43.36 -54.11 6.30
N GLY A 712 43.54 -55.42 6.08
CA GLY A 712 42.71 -56.47 6.65
C GLY A 712 41.28 -56.53 6.09
N CYS A 713 41.04 -56.00 4.88
CA CYS A 713 39.69 -55.93 4.30
C CYS A 713 39.27 -57.28 3.69
N ASP A 714 37.97 -57.63 3.75
CA ASP A 714 37.45 -58.83 3.08
C ASP A 714 37.44 -58.63 1.55
N PRO A 715 38.23 -59.40 0.77
CA PRO A 715 38.34 -59.23 -0.67
C PRO A 715 37.04 -59.55 -1.43
N MET A 716 36.17 -60.42 -0.90
CA MET A 716 34.90 -60.80 -1.52
C MET A 716 33.88 -59.67 -1.42
N GLU A 717 33.89 -58.93 -0.30
CA GLU A 717 33.05 -57.74 -0.15
C GLU A 717 33.57 -56.57 -0.99
N LEU A 718 34.90 -56.37 -1.04
CA LEU A 718 35.51 -55.34 -1.90
C LEU A 718 35.27 -55.60 -3.40
N GLY A 719 35.26 -56.86 -3.84
CA GLY A 719 34.95 -57.24 -5.22
C GLY A 719 33.58 -56.74 -5.70
N LYS A 720 32.62 -56.56 -4.79
CA LYS A 720 31.30 -56.00 -5.11
C LYS A 720 31.39 -54.52 -5.51
N ILE A 721 32.33 -53.74 -4.95
CA ILE A 721 32.57 -52.33 -5.34
C ILE A 721 32.99 -52.25 -6.81
N ILE A 722 33.89 -53.14 -7.23
CA ILE A 722 34.42 -53.14 -8.60
C ILE A 722 33.32 -53.47 -9.62
N SER A 723 32.41 -54.39 -9.28
CA SER A 723 31.23 -54.69 -10.11
C SER A 723 30.23 -53.53 -10.20
N LEU A 724 30.15 -52.68 -9.17
CA LEU A 724 29.30 -51.49 -9.16
C LEU A 724 29.87 -50.32 -9.98
N MET A 725 31.17 -50.37 -10.33
CA MET A 725 31.83 -49.41 -11.22
C MET A 725 31.68 -49.76 -12.72
N GLU A 726 30.76 -50.63 -13.10
CA GLU A 726 30.43 -50.91 -14.51
C GLU A 726 29.64 -49.74 -15.14
N PRO A 727 29.97 -49.31 -16.38
CA PRO A 727 29.14 -48.33 -17.07
C PRO A 727 27.76 -48.93 -17.32
N ALA A 728 26.73 -48.27 -16.79
CA ALA A 728 25.34 -48.67 -16.94
C ALA A 728 24.97 -48.76 -18.42
N THR A 729 24.93 -49.98 -18.96
CA THR A 729 24.32 -50.26 -20.27
C THR A 729 22.81 -50.24 -20.10
N GLY A 730 22.21 -49.04 -20.12
CA GLY A 730 20.83 -48.77 -20.55
C GLY A 730 19.66 -49.60 -19.98
N GLN A 731 19.84 -50.43 -18.96
CA GLN A 731 18.77 -51.20 -18.34
C GLN A 731 18.61 -50.77 -16.89
N SER A 732 17.37 -50.40 -16.56
CA SER A 732 16.88 -50.02 -15.24
C SER A 732 17.47 -50.91 -14.15
N MET A 733 18.24 -50.31 -13.24
CA MET A 733 18.60 -50.92 -11.96
C MET A 733 17.32 -51.23 -11.20
N LYS A 734 16.82 -52.47 -11.31
CA LYS A 734 16.00 -53.05 -10.25
C LYS A 734 16.85 -53.11 -8.99
N ALA A 735 16.28 -52.67 -7.87
CA ALA A 735 16.91 -52.73 -6.56
C ALA A 735 17.58 -54.11 -6.35
N PRO A 736 18.83 -54.15 -5.86
CA PRO A 736 19.49 -55.42 -5.62
C PRO A 736 18.64 -56.22 -4.64
N THR A 737 18.22 -57.41 -5.07
CA THR A 737 17.63 -58.39 -4.17
C THR A 737 18.68 -58.68 -3.11
N VAL A 738 18.33 -58.55 -1.83
CA VAL A 738 19.22 -58.83 -0.70
C VAL A 738 19.64 -60.30 -0.80
N VAL A 739 20.78 -60.55 -1.43
CA VAL A 739 21.44 -61.85 -1.40
C VAL A 739 22.04 -61.97 -0.01
N ALA A 740 21.57 -62.96 0.74
CA ALA A 740 22.04 -63.26 2.09
C ALA A 740 23.57 -63.31 2.15
N ILE A 741 24.14 -62.66 3.18
CA ILE A 741 25.57 -62.58 3.47
C ILE A 741 26.14 -64.01 3.54
N PRO A 742 27.00 -64.46 2.60
CA PRO A 742 27.81 -65.65 2.82
C PRO A 742 28.76 -65.36 3.98
N LYS A 743 28.89 -66.28 4.94
CA LYS A 743 29.81 -66.14 6.09
C LYS A 743 31.22 -65.75 5.61
N SER A 744 31.82 -64.75 6.26
CA SER A 744 33.19 -64.28 6.02
C SER A 744 34.16 -65.47 5.88
N SER A 745 34.84 -65.58 4.74
CA SER A 745 35.72 -66.72 4.43
C SER A 745 37.07 -66.67 5.18
N GLY A 746 37.22 -65.80 6.18
CA GLY A 746 38.48 -65.57 6.90
C GLY A 746 39.60 -65.00 6.03
N ALA A 747 39.28 -64.50 4.83
CA ALA A 747 40.24 -63.93 3.90
C ALA A 747 40.48 -62.44 4.19
N THR A 748 41.71 -61.97 4.04
CA THR A 748 42.11 -60.58 4.30
C THR A 748 43.00 -60.05 3.18
N LEU A 749 42.73 -58.83 2.73
CA LEU A 749 43.50 -58.11 1.73
C LEU A 749 44.13 -56.85 2.34
N ASP A 750 45.45 -56.75 2.22
CA ASP A 750 46.21 -55.52 2.37
C ASP A 750 46.60 -55.00 0.98
N LEU A 751 46.39 -53.71 0.70
CA LEU A 751 46.73 -53.08 -0.58
C LEU A 751 47.18 -51.65 -0.32
N ASN A 752 48.36 -51.28 -0.82
CA ASN A 752 48.80 -49.89 -0.88
C ASN A 752 48.96 -49.51 -2.34
N LEU A 753 48.26 -48.46 -2.80
CA LEU A 753 48.28 -48.02 -4.18
C LEU A 753 48.42 -46.49 -4.24
N THR A 754 49.41 -46.00 -4.98
CA THR A 754 49.65 -44.57 -5.20
C THR A 754 49.67 -44.28 -6.70
N GLY A 755 49.04 -43.20 -7.15
CA GLY A 755 49.08 -42.83 -8.56
C GLY A 755 48.16 -41.70 -8.95
N LYS A 756 47.72 -41.66 -10.21
CA LYS A 756 46.79 -40.66 -10.76
C LYS A 756 45.45 -41.31 -11.11
N ILE A 757 44.37 -40.69 -10.68
CA ILE A 757 42.99 -41.13 -10.95
C ILE A 757 42.19 -40.01 -11.61
N ASN A 758 41.31 -40.42 -12.52
CA ASN A 758 40.25 -39.59 -13.10
C ASN A 758 38.92 -40.18 -12.63
N LEU A 759 38.14 -39.45 -11.83
CA LEU A 759 36.89 -39.97 -11.28
C LEU A 759 35.77 -40.11 -12.31
N GLN A 760 35.86 -39.46 -13.48
CA GLN A 760 34.91 -39.71 -14.59
C GLN A 760 35.18 -41.06 -15.26
N ASN A 761 36.42 -41.54 -15.21
CA ASN A 761 36.82 -42.84 -15.77
C ASN A 761 37.69 -43.61 -14.77
N PRO A 762 37.16 -44.06 -13.63
CA PRO A 762 37.94 -44.64 -12.55
C PRO A 762 38.66 -45.94 -12.95
N ARG A 763 38.20 -46.61 -14.03
CA ARG A 763 38.85 -47.81 -14.60
C ARG A 763 40.15 -47.50 -15.36
N LEU A 764 40.39 -46.24 -15.72
CA LEU A 764 41.64 -45.78 -16.35
C LEU A 764 42.67 -45.33 -15.32
N LEU A 765 42.55 -45.82 -14.07
CA LEU A 765 43.48 -45.47 -13.00
C LEU A 765 44.92 -45.82 -13.39
N ARG A 766 45.84 -44.92 -13.05
CA ARG A 766 47.28 -45.09 -13.24
C ARG A 766 47.91 -45.14 -11.88
N GLY A 767 48.68 -46.17 -11.55
CA GLY A 767 49.29 -46.23 -10.22
C GLY A 767 50.17 -47.43 -9.99
N LEU A 768 50.94 -47.35 -8.92
CA LEU A 768 51.87 -48.37 -8.47
C LEU A 768 51.60 -48.70 -7.01
N GLY A 769 51.75 -49.97 -6.67
CA GLY A 769 51.41 -50.43 -5.35
C GLY A 769 51.95 -51.81 -5.03
N ASP A 770 51.66 -52.23 -3.80
CA ASP A 770 51.91 -53.56 -3.28
C ASP A 770 50.61 -54.12 -2.71
N PHE A 771 50.46 -55.43 -2.80
CA PHE A 771 49.32 -56.11 -2.20
C PHE A 771 49.76 -57.39 -1.48
N ARG A 772 48.97 -57.76 -0.48
CA ARG A 772 49.06 -59.03 0.22
C ARG A 772 47.64 -59.55 0.47
N LEU A 773 47.33 -60.68 -0.13
CA LEU A 773 46.07 -61.37 0.01
C LEU A 773 46.31 -62.66 0.79
N HIS A 774 45.66 -62.81 1.93
CA HIS A 774 45.56 -64.07 2.65
C HIS A 774 44.16 -64.64 2.42
N ASN A 775 44.06 -65.84 1.87
CA ASN A 775 42.80 -66.55 1.75
C ASN A 775 43.06 -68.03 2.00
N PRO A 776 42.49 -68.63 3.07
CA PRO A 776 42.68 -70.04 3.38
C PRO A 776 42.21 -70.99 2.26
N GLU A 777 41.38 -70.50 1.34
CA GLU A 777 40.85 -71.23 0.18
C GLU A 777 41.27 -70.63 -1.18
N LEU A 778 42.35 -69.83 -1.25
CA LEU A 778 42.74 -69.04 -2.43
C LEU A 778 42.71 -69.82 -3.77
N ARG A 779 43.36 -70.99 -3.82
CA ARG A 779 43.26 -71.96 -4.93
C ARG A 779 43.91 -73.29 -4.57
N LYS A 780 43.36 -74.38 -5.10
CA LYS A 780 43.99 -75.72 -5.13
C LYS A 780 44.61 -75.94 -6.51
N VAL A 781 45.94 -76.03 -6.60
CA VAL A 781 46.63 -76.27 -7.88
C VAL A 781 46.77 -77.77 -8.10
N ARG A 782 46.19 -78.25 -9.21
CA ARG A 782 46.27 -79.64 -9.68
C ARG A 782 47.38 -79.72 -10.73
N ILE A 783 48.53 -80.29 -10.37
CA ILE A 783 49.74 -80.28 -11.23
C ILE A 783 49.56 -81.13 -12.51
N LEU A 784 48.68 -82.14 -12.48
CA LEU A 784 48.50 -83.10 -13.59
C LEU A 784 47.24 -82.85 -14.45
N GLY A 785 46.60 -81.68 -14.32
CA GLY A 785 45.39 -81.35 -15.08
C GLY A 785 44.28 -82.42 -14.95
N GLY A 786 43.64 -82.78 -16.06
CA GLY A 786 42.52 -83.76 -16.09
C GLY A 786 42.87 -85.17 -15.61
N ILE A 787 44.15 -85.54 -15.53
CA ILE A 787 44.62 -86.86 -15.07
C ILE A 787 44.42 -87.02 -13.55
N SER A 788 44.39 -85.90 -12.81
CA SER A 788 44.08 -85.88 -11.37
C SER A 788 42.73 -86.50 -11.03
N ARG A 789 41.73 -86.34 -11.91
CA ARG A 789 40.37 -86.87 -11.72
C ARG A 789 40.33 -88.40 -11.77
N VAL A 790 41.24 -89.01 -12.53
CA VAL A 790 41.38 -90.46 -12.66
C VAL A 790 42.13 -91.03 -11.45
N LEU A 791 43.16 -90.33 -10.96
CA LEU A 791 43.95 -90.78 -9.80
C LEU A 791 43.21 -90.60 -8.45
N GLU A 792 42.34 -89.59 -8.32
CA GLU A 792 41.43 -89.43 -7.18
C GLU A 792 40.46 -90.63 -7.04
N VAL A 793 40.01 -91.22 -8.15
CA VAL A 793 39.16 -92.44 -8.16
C VAL A 793 39.91 -93.68 -7.66
N PHE A 794 41.24 -93.69 -7.74
CA PHE A 794 42.10 -94.77 -7.24
C PHE A 794 42.72 -94.49 -5.86
N GLY A 795 42.24 -93.47 -5.14
CA GLY A 795 42.63 -93.22 -3.74
C GLY A 795 44.01 -92.60 -3.52
N VAL A 796 44.57 -91.91 -4.52
CA VAL A 796 45.88 -91.23 -4.40
C VAL A 796 45.70 -89.73 -4.21
N ASP A 797 45.78 -89.25 -2.96
CA ASP A 797 45.62 -87.83 -2.56
C ASP A 797 46.80 -86.91 -2.95
N ALA A 798 47.82 -87.42 -3.64
CA ALA A 798 49.15 -86.81 -3.72
C ALA A 798 49.32 -85.64 -4.73
N THR A 799 48.26 -85.07 -5.33
CA THR A 799 48.41 -84.17 -6.50
C THR A 799 47.81 -82.77 -6.38
N THR A 800 47.31 -82.41 -5.19
CA THR A 800 46.69 -81.10 -4.96
C THR A 800 47.42 -80.31 -3.87
N TYR A 801 48.03 -79.18 -4.25
CA TYR A 801 48.69 -78.27 -3.30
C TYR A 801 47.80 -77.08 -2.99
N GLY A 802 47.59 -76.80 -1.71
CA GLY A 802 46.84 -75.64 -1.23
C GLY A 802 47.72 -74.38 -1.22
N LEU A 803 47.21 -73.30 -1.81
CA LEU A 803 47.79 -71.97 -1.77
C LEU A 803 46.96 -71.09 -0.84
N THR A 804 47.61 -70.34 0.05
CA THR A 804 46.95 -69.58 1.11
C THR A 804 47.25 -68.08 1.07
N ASP A 805 48.38 -67.69 0.49
CA ASP A 805 48.87 -66.32 0.49
C ASP A 805 49.28 -65.90 -0.92
N ALA A 806 48.93 -64.70 -1.35
CA ALA A 806 49.40 -64.07 -2.57
C ALA A 806 49.98 -62.69 -2.24
N LYS A 807 51.15 -62.36 -2.77
CA LYS A 807 51.77 -61.04 -2.61
C LYS A 807 52.54 -60.63 -3.85
N GLY A 808 52.67 -59.34 -4.08
CA GLY A 808 53.48 -58.81 -5.17
C GLY A 808 53.29 -57.32 -5.35
N GLN A 809 54.04 -56.77 -6.30
CA GLN A 809 53.82 -55.43 -6.81
C GLN A 809 52.69 -55.44 -7.83
N LEU A 810 52.01 -54.31 -7.94
CA LEU A 810 50.91 -54.04 -8.84
C LEU A 810 51.19 -52.72 -9.56
N GLY A 811 51.07 -52.71 -10.89
CA GLY A 811 51.01 -51.48 -11.67
C GLY A 811 49.72 -51.42 -12.48
N CYS A 812 49.00 -50.32 -12.44
CA CYS A 812 47.79 -50.11 -13.23
C CYS A 812 48.05 -49.02 -14.27
N LEU A 813 47.66 -49.26 -15.53
CA LEU A 813 47.70 -48.26 -16.60
C LEU A 813 46.53 -48.50 -17.57
N ASP A 814 45.70 -47.47 -17.76
CA ASP A 814 44.67 -47.40 -18.80
C ASP A 814 43.79 -48.67 -18.91
N GLY A 815 43.41 -49.24 -17.75
CA GLY A 815 42.56 -50.42 -17.66
C GLY A 815 43.28 -51.78 -17.75
N THR A 816 44.61 -51.80 -17.65
CA THR A 816 45.41 -53.04 -17.52
C THR A 816 46.19 -53.01 -16.21
N ALA A 817 46.11 -54.10 -15.45
CA ALA A 817 46.87 -54.33 -14.21
C ALA A 817 48.03 -55.29 -14.48
N TYR A 818 49.25 -54.83 -14.28
CA TYR A 818 50.52 -55.53 -14.47
C TYR A 818 51.05 -56.05 -13.14
N PHE A 819 51.54 -57.28 -13.16
CA PHE A 819 52.08 -58.00 -12.00
C PHE A 819 53.48 -58.51 -12.36
N PRO A 820 54.56 -57.78 -11.99
CA PRO A 820 55.92 -58.14 -12.35
C PRO A 820 56.55 -59.22 -11.44
N ASP A 821 55.97 -59.47 -10.26
CA ASP A 821 56.55 -60.35 -9.25
C ASP A 821 55.49 -60.99 -8.33
N LEU A 822 54.40 -61.49 -8.91
CA LEU A 822 53.32 -62.15 -8.15
C LEU A 822 53.81 -63.48 -7.55
N VAL A 823 53.86 -63.56 -6.23
CA VAL A 823 54.19 -64.78 -5.48
C VAL A 823 52.94 -65.29 -4.78
N ILE A 824 52.47 -66.46 -5.18
CA ILE A 824 51.42 -67.20 -4.48
C ILE A 824 52.07 -68.34 -3.70
N SER A 825 51.91 -68.37 -2.38
CA SER A 825 52.51 -69.36 -1.48
C SER A 825 51.45 -70.08 -0.64
N GLY A 826 51.77 -71.31 -0.24
CA GLY A 826 51.06 -72.07 0.78
C GLY A 826 52.03 -72.96 1.56
N PRO A 827 51.54 -73.78 2.51
CA PRO A 827 52.40 -74.56 3.41
C PRO A 827 53.38 -75.50 2.69
N GLN A 828 53.05 -75.94 1.47
CA GLN A 828 53.79 -76.95 0.73
C GLN A 828 54.16 -76.54 -0.71
N ALA A 829 53.79 -75.34 -1.16
CA ALA A 829 53.99 -74.91 -2.55
C ALA A 829 54.20 -73.40 -2.68
N ARG A 830 54.94 -73.00 -3.71
CA ARG A 830 55.17 -71.61 -4.09
C ARG A 830 55.14 -71.46 -5.60
N LEU A 831 54.29 -70.58 -6.09
CA LEU A 831 54.10 -70.22 -7.49
C LEU A 831 54.54 -68.77 -7.69
N ALA A 832 55.59 -68.54 -8.46
CA ALA A 832 56.06 -67.20 -8.82
C ALA A 832 55.64 -66.90 -10.27
N MET A 833 54.80 -65.89 -10.47
CA MET A 833 54.21 -65.55 -11.76
C MET A 833 54.51 -64.11 -12.15
N VAL A 834 54.59 -63.90 -13.45
CA VAL A 834 54.53 -62.60 -14.12
C VAL A 834 53.30 -62.58 -15.01
N GLY A 835 52.61 -61.46 -15.09
CA GLY A 835 51.44 -61.39 -15.95
C GLY A 835 50.69 -60.09 -15.89
N GLU A 836 49.59 -60.06 -16.61
CA GLU A 836 48.72 -58.90 -16.74
C GLU A 836 47.25 -59.31 -16.73
N ILE A 837 46.42 -58.43 -16.19
CA ILE A 837 44.97 -58.53 -16.16
C ILE A 837 44.41 -57.34 -16.92
N ASN A 838 43.68 -57.59 -18.00
CA ASN A 838 42.94 -56.55 -18.70
C ASN A 838 41.58 -56.38 -18.02
N LEU A 839 41.42 -55.28 -17.28
CA LEU A 839 40.21 -54.97 -16.50
C LEU A 839 39.02 -54.56 -17.39
N LEU A 840 39.28 -54.06 -18.61
CA LEU A 840 38.23 -53.68 -19.56
C LEU A 840 37.63 -54.90 -20.28
N LYS A 841 38.50 -55.83 -20.69
CA LYS A 841 38.11 -57.07 -21.40
C LYS A 841 37.84 -58.25 -20.45
N SER A 842 38.11 -58.07 -19.15
CA SER A 842 38.03 -59.11 -18.13
C SER A 842 38.81 -60.38 -18.49
N THR A 843 40.06 -60.22 -18.97
CA THR A 843 40.94 -61.34 -19.35
C THR A 843 42.23 -61.34 -18.55
N VAL A 844 42.75 -62.51 -18.22
CA VAL A 844 44.04 -62.71 -17.55
C VAL A 844 45.07 -63.35 -18.48
N ASN A 845 46.34 -63.02 -18.27
CA ASN A 845 47.47 -63.66 -18.93
C ASN A 845 48.66 -63.71 -17.97
N PHE A 846 48.94 -64.87 -17.39
CA PHE A 846 50.06 -65.09 -16.47
C PHE A 846 50.94 -66.26 -16.94
N GLU A 847 52.24 -66.14 -16.72
CA GLU A 847 53.22 -67.20 -16.86
C GLU A 847 54.07 -67.26 -15.59
N GLY A 848 54.36 -68.45 -15.07
CA GLY A 848 55.18 -68.56 -13.88
C GLY A 848 55.74 -69.94 -13.58
N ASP A 849 56.66 -69.95 -12.62
CA ASP A 849 57.39 -71.12 -12.18
C ASP A 849 56.78 -71.67 -10.88
N PHE A 850 56.47 -72.97 -10.89
CA PHE A 850 56.03 -73.69 -9.71
C PHE A 850 57.22 -74.29 -8.98
N SER A 851 57.28 -74.11 -7.66
CA SER A 851 58.37 -74.58 -6.81
C SER A 851 57.85 -75.11 -5.48
N LEU A 852 58.61 -76.03 -4.87
CA LEU A 852 58.31 -76.63 -3.58
C LEU A 852 59.34 -76.10 -2.56
N PRO A 853 58.91 -75.50 -1.42
CA PRO A 853 59.84 -74.98 -0.41
C PRO A 853 60.74 -76.09 0.17
N ARG A 854 62.01 -75.79 0.46
CA ARG A 854 62.93 -76.71 1.17
C ARG A 854 62.45 -76.86 2.62
N GLN A 855 62.19 -78.09 3.06
CA GLN A 855 61.98 -78.38 4.47
C GLN A 855 63.31 -78.27 5.23
N GLU A 856 63.33 -77.52 6.33
CA GLU A 856 64.45 -77.54 7.27
C GLU A 856 64.40 -78.86 8.05
N GLY A 857 65.37 -79.73 7.80
CA GLY A 857 65.47 -81.08 8.37
C GLY A 857 65.74 -82.11 7.28
N PHE A 858 67.02 -82.41 7.02
CA PHE A 858 67.42 -83.45 6.06
C PHE A 858 67.08 -84.84 6.62
N ALA A 859 66.01 -85.46 6.11
CA ALA A 859 65.77 -86.89 6.28
C ALA A 859 66.31 -87.65 5.06
N LEU A 860 67.17 -88.65 5.29
CA LEU A 860 67.86 -89.44 4.25
C LEU A 860 66.90 -90.25 3.33
N LYS A 861 65.59 -90.26 3.61
CA LYS A 861 64.54 -90.90 2.80
C LYS A 861 63.99 -90.02 1.65
N ASP A 862 64.39 -88.76 1.57
CA ASP A 862 63.92 -87.82 0.52
C ASP A 862 64.76 -87.86 -0.79
N LEU A 863 65.84 -88.64 -0.82
CA LEU A 863 66.81 -88.72 -1.93
C LEU A 863 66.31 -89.47 -3.19
N LEU A 864 65.11 -90.05 -3.18
CA LEU A 864 64.55 -90.83 -4.32
C LEU A 864 63.35 -90.17 -5.00
N ASN A 865 63.07 -88.89 -4.74
CA ASN A 865 61.89 -88.24 -5.29
C ASN A 865 62.20 -87.46 -6.58
N LEU A 866 62.48 -88.18 -7.69
CA LEU A 866 62.62 -87.62 -9.05
C LEU A 866 61.42 -86.74 -9.45
N ASN A 867 60.24 -87.01 -8.90
CA ASN A 867 59.05 -86.17 -9.04
C ASN A 867 59.22 -84.76 -8.45
N ARG A 868 59.92 -84.58 -7.32
CA ARG A 868 60.16 -83.23 -6.75
C ARG A 868 61.04 -82.36 -7.65
N THR A 869 62.03 -82.97 -8.32
CA THR A 869 62.95 -82.28 -9.25
C THR A 869 62.27 -81.91 -10.57
N LEU A 870 61.37 -82.76 -11.08
CA LEU A 870 60.55 -82.49 -12.28
C LEU A 870 59.45 -81.45 -12.01
N VAL A 871 58.82 -81.49 -10.82
CA VAL A 871 57.78 -80.54 -10.42
C VAL A 871 58.34 -79.13 -10.23
N GLY A 872 59.57 -78.98 -9.73
CA GLY A 872 60.26 -77.69 -9.60
C GLY A 872 60.66 -77.02 -10.93
N LEU A 873 60.49 -77.69 -12.07
CA LEU A 873 60.76 -77.18 -13.43
C LEU A 873 59.48 -76.94 -14.24
N THR A 874 58.31 -77.03 -13.60
CA THR A 874 57.02 -76.89 -14.30
C THR A 874 56.65 -75.42 -14.46
N LYS A 875 56.58 -74.97 -15.71
CA LYS A 875 55.99 -73.67 -16.06
C LYS A 875 54.48 -73.78 -16.19
N ILE A 876 53.77 -72.87 -15.55
CA ILE A 876 52.31 -72.76 -15.59
C ILE A 876 51.95 -71.51 -16.39
N ARG A 877 51.05 -71.65 -17.36
CA ARG A 877 50.45 -70.54 -18.09
C ARG A 877 48.95 -70.48 -17.83
N VAL A 878 48.47 -69.31 -17.43
CA VAL A 878 47.05 -69.03 -17.12
C VAL A 878 46.57 -67.98 -18.09
N LYS A 879 45.63 -68.32 -18.98
CA LYS A 879 45.11 -67.40 -20.01
C LYS A 879 43.62 -67.58 -20.22
N GLY A 880 42.87 -66.49 -20.36
CA GLY A 880 41.43 -66.55 -20.65
C GLY A 880 40.63 -65.51 -19.87
N PRO A 881 39.29 -65.62 -19.84
CA PRO A 881 38.43 -64.76 -19.03
C PRO A 881 38.77 -64.88 -17.53
N ILE A 882 38.67 -63.79 -16.75
CA ILE A 882 38.94 -63.76 -15.31
C ILE A 882 38.08 -64.79 -14.55
N LEU A 883 36.83 -64.99 -14.97
CA LEU A 883 35.87 -65.88 -14.32
C LEU A 883 36.16 -67.37 -14.56
N GLU A 884 36.74 -67.73 -15.71
CA GLU A 884 37.10 -69.11 -16.07
C GLU A 884 38.42 -69.13 -16.87
N PRO A 885 39.58 -68.97 -16.21
CA PRO A 885 40.86 -68.93 -16.89
C PRO A 885 41.36 -70.34 -17.22
N ASP A 886 41.77 -70.56 -18.47
CA ASP A 886 42.38 -71.82 -18.89
C ASP A 886 43.80 -71.91 -18.31
N THR A 887 44.12 -73.05 -17.70
CA THR A 887 45.39 -73.29 -17.01
C THR A 887 46.10 -74.45 -17.68
N SER A 888 47.21 -74.15 -18.35
CA SER A 888 48.03 -75.16 -19.04
C SER A 888 49.40 -75.27 -18.37
N ALA A 889 49.85 -76.49 -18.14
CA ALA A 889 51.25 -76.76 -17.83
C ALA A 889 51.99 -76.91 -19.16
N ILE A 890 53.15 -76.28 -19.32
CA ILE A 890 53.99 -76.45 -20.51
C ILE A 890 54.81 -77.74 -20.30
N PRO A 891 54.54 -78.86 -20.98
CA PRO A 891 55.20 -80.10 -20.69
C PRO A 891 56.06 -80.51 -21.89
N GLU A 892 57.25 -79.96 -22.07
CA GLU A 892 58.22 -80.56 -23.02
C GLU A 892 59.66 -80.11 -22.77
N LEU A 893 60.56 -81.08 -22.56
CA LEU A 893 62.01 -80.87 -22.43
C LEU A 893 62.64 -80.22 -23.69
N LYS A 894 61.98 -80.28 -24.85
CA LYS A 894 62.46 -79.68 -26.11
C LYS A 894 62.34 -78.15 -26.15
N ASP A 895 61.36 -77.57 -25.45
CA ASP A 895 61.13 -76.11 -25.44
C ASP A 895 61.92 -75.38 -24.35
N ILE A 896 62.56 -76.10 -23.42
CA ILE A 896 63.45 -75.51 -22.40
C ILE A 896 64.71 -74.90 -23.07
N ILE A 897 65.11 -75.40 -24.24
CA ILE A 897 66.30 -74.93 -24.98
C ILE A 897 65.98 -73.75 -25.93
N LYS A 898 64.69 -73.49 -26.22
CA LYS A 898 64.22 -72.36 -27.04
C LYS A 898 62.91 -71.75 -26.49
N SER A 899 62.83 -71.47 -25.19
CA SER A 899 61.68 -70.72 -24.69
C SER A 899 61.80 -69.29 -25.20
N GLN A 900 61.00 -68.89 -26.20
CA GLN A 900 60.68 -67.49 -26.42
C GLN A 900 59.94 -67.02 -25.17
N LYS A 901 60.70 -66.59 -24.14
CA LYS A 901 60.15 -65.76 -23.08
C LYS A 901 59.58 -64.54 -23.78
N ASP A 902 58.30 -64.30 -23.59
CA ASP A 902 57.74 -62.99 -23.85
C ASP A 902 58.33 -62.06 -22.79
N ASN A 903 59.52 -61.50 -23.10
CA ASN A 903 60.32 -60.73 -22.16
C ASN A 903 59.60 -59.45 -21.71
N GLU A 904 58.47 -59.09 -22.32
CA GLU A 904 57.67 -57.92 -21.98
C GLU A 904 56.44 -58.24 -21.12
N LEU A 905 56.09 -59.51 -20.91
CA LEU A 905 54.89 -59.90 -20.16
C LEU A 905 54.98 -59.50 -18.68
N GLY A 906 54.00 -58.74 -18.18
CA GLY A 906 53.89 -58.32 -16.79
C GLY A 906 54.88 -57.21 -16.36
N LYS A 907 55.75 -56.73 -17.26
CA LYS A 907 56.60 -55.56 -16.99
C LYS A 907 55.73 -54.32 -16.89
N ILE A 908 55.89 -53.59 -15.79
CA ILE A 908 55.25 -52.30 -15.58
C ILE A 908 55.81 -51.28 -16.61
N PRO A 909 54.98 -50.70 -17.48
CA PRO A 909 55.42 -49.68 -18.44
C PRO A 909 56.05 -48.46 -17.74
N ARG A 910 57.15 -47.93 -18.29
CA ARG A 910 57.85 -46.75 -17.72
C ARG A 910 56.97 -45.50 -17.66
N SER A 911 55.96 -45.41 -18.54
CA SER A 911 54.99 -44.32 -18.62
C SER A 911 54.01 -44.23 -17.43
N ILE A 912 54.03 -45.17 -16.48
CA ILE A 912 53.22 -45.08 -15.26
C ILE A 912 53.80 -44.05 -14.27
N LEU A 913 55.11 -43.78 -14.34
CA LEU A 913 55.82 -42.82 -13.48
C LEU A 913 55.95 -41.40 -14.09
N GLU A 914 55.54 -41.22 -15.35
CA GLU A 914 55.45 -39.92 -16.06
C GLU A 914 54.02 -39.34 -15.90
#